data_AF-A0A7K4GRR2-F1
#
_entry.id   AF-A0A7K4GRR2-F1
#
_cell.length_a   1.000
_cell.length_b   1.000
_cell.length_c   1.000
_cell.angle_alpha   90.00
_cell.angle_beta   90.00
_cell.angle_gamma   90.00
#
_symmetry.space_group_name_H-M   'P 1'
#
loop_
_entity.id
_entity.type
_entity.pdbx_description
1 polymer ?
#
loop_
_entity_poly.entity_id
_entity_poly.type
_entity_poly.pdbx_seq_one_letter_code
_entity_poly.pdbx_strand_id
1 'polypeptide(L)'
;MEERKISDYLNTYFGDILYEKVQSIPNYKLKILLLREEPLKIRAVIFEKRNIYHIIVEESLHKIYHECPSILMNETFEGKVCIHLMKLIFTIKPSSAVKLIDLIEKNGISFIDSSSEEKCKNFLLLAQKSKESGLILDSLYFSLKAGPFINNNNLFKENLSVLIEQNNFLKFFHYLGVFSKRFPPLFLENYNEIFLDGFSKCNHVIKDWKFLDLIQIIAAIDKILEDHIIFLKLYNESFLNQLNSLGFRTSFEENYFFYYFMNKYSNELNFKEQKIIGKFEFENYDVFENHLLTIIFRLLNGFYPIKYINLIEAHLEVLDIPHEKYITKFGRYYQKIKDIDKKFYVRKFGFFKLLIKKNRIHKSKIELKQVNNLIVVAHDPNNLNNHLYLDYLIPHLGFFGEKKNLIKPRDIGLNFYLFKRLFKIDWKKNPSITYFNMKYWGKSANISIKSKQGLPLLRYGVDYTHDVGLEFLNNDDVMIVEWDIAGNLVYGSQVIAYETHILIPDFRNHLFFDLKPFDLCYCKRTPKEVTKEQCKIIEVITKCSFKDAISSVSKGVKFIEGSYPLSFVQKVLKKELNPFKAIQILEKSPKKQYVPHFYQFIYEFKEFLFNTILKEEEYLFNNNEKFVNNNFDMILNLLNLKEAISGIQIPPNMILNLFKTPQITKDELRIQILNLIHKYVRQILKKKEIGSTHVFNLEKMKFTPFSRYYSEILNVRKDEFEQSSISKQKDKTSTSYDVFQIARTYYGAKILKILHSEGKFTINQIIYNKFKKIVQELGMTLNTIN
;
A
#
# COMPACT_ATOMS: atom_id res chain seq x y z
N MET A 1 -8.09 -0.68 -34.27
CA MET A 1 -7.20 0.41 -33.80
C MET A 1 -6.47 -0.11 -32.57
N GLU A 2 -5.21 -0.48 -32.74
CA GLU A 2 -4.41 -1.25 -31.76
C GLU A 2 -4.21 -0.49 -30.44
N GLU A 3 -4.11 -1.21 -29.32
CA GLU A 3 -3.93 -0.69 -27.95
C GLU A 3 -2.85 0.41 -27.81
N ARG A 4 -1.82 0.38 -28.67
CA ARG A 4 -0.76 1.41 -28.73
C ARG A 4 -1.26 2.81 -29.12
N LYS A 5 -2.32 2.93 -29.93
CA LYS A 5 -2.83 4.25 -30.37
C LYS A 5 -3.62 4.99 -29.29
N ILE A 6 -4.09 4.31 -28.25
CA ILE A 6 -4.94 4.92 -27.21
C ILE A 6 -4.15 5.32 -25.98
N SER A 7 -3.07 4.63 -25.63
CA SER A 7 -2.10 5.20 -24.68
C SER A 7 -1.55 6.52 -25.21
N ASP A 8 -1.27 6.59 -26.51
CA ASP A 8 -0.77 7.81 -27.15
C ASP A 8 -1.87 8.88 -27.20
N TYR A 9 -3.12 8.54 -27.54
CA TYR A 9 -4.25 9.48 -27.48
C TYR A 9 -4.50 10.01 -26.05
N LEU A 10 -4.50 9.13 -25.04
CA LEU A 10 -4.71 9.51 -23.64
C LEU A 10 -3.51 10.27 -23.06
N ASN A 11 -2.28 9.94 -23.45
CA ASN A 11 -1.08 10.70 -23.09
C ASN A 11 -1.06 12.06 -23.79
N THR A 12 -1.53 12.15 -25.03
CA THR A 12 -1.65 13.42 -25.76
C THR A 12 -2.74 14.31 -25.15
N TYR A 13 -3.86 13.70 -24.71
CA TYR A 13 -4.99 14.42 -24.15
C TYR A 13 -4.77 14.83 -22.68
N PHE A 14 -4.17 13.97 -21.85
CA PHE A 14 -4.00 14.23 -20.41
C PHE A 14 -2.56 14.53 -19.97
N GLY A 15 -1.54 14.22 -20.77
CA GLY A 15 -0.12 14.44 -20.46
C GLY A 15 0.57 13.34 -19.64
N ASP A 16 1.89 13.19 -19.83
CA ASP A 16 2.72 12.11 -19.26
C ASP A 16 2.77 12.09 -17.72
N ILE A 17 2.84 13.27 -17.09
CA ILE A 17 2.91 13.40 -15.62
C ILE A 17 1.65 12.83 -14.95
N LEU A 18 0.51 12.98 -15.63
CA LEU A 18 -0.79 12.53 -15.18
C LEU A 18 -0.97 11.04 -15.37
N TYR A 19 -0.51 10.52 -16.50
CA TYR A 19 -0.43 9.09 -16.76
C TYR A 19 0.37 8.35 -15.67
N GLU A 20 1.55 8.86 -15.30
CA GLU A 20 2.38 8.29 -14.23
C GLU A 20 1.67 8.29 -12.87
N LYS A 21 0.98 9.37 -12.53
CA LYS A 21 0.19 9.45 -11.29
C LYS A 21 -0.94 8.42 -11.27
N VAL A 22 -1.65 8.22 -12.38
CA VAL A 22 -2.73 7.20 -12.47
C VAL A 22 -2.18 5.78 -12.38
N GLN A 23 -1.04 5.51 -13.02
CA GLN A 23 -0.31 4.24 -12.91
C GLN A 23 0.06 3.90 -11.46
N SER A 24 0.36 4.93 -10.65
CA SER A 24 0.71 4.77 -9.23
C SER A 24 -0.47 4.36 -8.34
N ILE A 25 -1.72 4.53 -8.79
CA ILE A 25 -2.90 4.06 -8.06
C ILE A 25 -2.99 2.53 -8.23
N PRO A 26 -2.92 1.75 -7.13
CA PRO A 26 -3.02 0.30 -7.22
C PRO A 26 -4.36 -0.15 -7.80
N ASN A 27 -4.33 -1.15 -8.68
CA ASN A 27 -5.52 -1.66 -9.37
C ASN A 27 -6.59 -2.19 -8.41
N TYR A 28 -6.19 -2.79 -7.28
CA TYR A 28 -7.13 -3.31 -6.28
C TYR A 28 -8.02 -2.22 -5.67
N LYS A 29 -7.64 -0.94 -5.77
CA LYS A 29 -8.48 0.17 -5.30
C LYS A 29 -9.67 0.43 -6.21
N LEU A 30 -9.62 0.10 -7.50
CA LEU A 30 -10.73 0.26 -8.44
C LEU A 30 -11.41 -1.08 -8.67
N LYS A 31 -12.72 -1.17 -8.40
CA LYS A 31 -13.53 -2.36 -8.69
C LYS A 31 -14.63 -2.02 -9.67
N ILE A 32 -14.56 -2.58 -10.87
CA ILE A 32 -15.63 -2.50 -11.87
C ILE A 32 -16.70 -3.53 -11.51
N LEU A 33 -17.90 -3.04 -11.24
CA LEU A 33 -19.07 -3.82 -10.83
C LEU A 33 -19.86 -4.28 -12.04
N LEU A 34 -20.09 -3.39 -13.00
CA LEU A 34 -20.78 -3.64 -14.25
C LEU A 34 -20.08 -2.87 -15.37
N LEU A 35 -19.91 -3.51 -16.52
CA LEU A 35 -19.45 -2.89 -17.76
C LEU A 35 -20.26 -3.47 -18.92
N ARG A 36 -21.03 -2.62 -19.61
CA ARG A 36 -21.73 -2.92 -20.86
C ARG A 36 -21.31 -1.88 -21.88
N GLU A 37 -20.98 -2.31 -23.11
CA GLU A 37 -20.36 -1.43 -24.12
C GLU A 37 -21.38 -0.70 -25.01
N GLU A 38 -22.60 -1.26 -25.18
CA GLU A 38 -23.65 -0.73 -26.06
C GLU A 38 -25.06 -0.91 -25.44
N PRO A 39 -25.75 0.19 -25.06
CA PRO A 39 -25.16 1.50 -24.76
C PRO A 39 -24.16 1.38 -23.59
N LEU A 40 -23.19 2.29 -23.54
CA LEU A 40 -22.15 2.32 -22.53
C LEU A 40 -22.76 2.50 -21.14
N LYS A 41 -22.61 1.47 -20.31
CA LYS A 41 -23.05 1.47 -18.91
C LYS A 41 -21.94 0.95 -18.03
N ILE A 42 -21.45 1.80 -17.14
CA ILE A 42 -20.35 1.49 -16.22
C ILE A 42 -20.79 1.75 -14.80
N ARG A 43 -20.58 0.77 -13.92
CA ARG A 43 -20.65 0.94 -12.48
C ARG A 43 -19.32 0.54 -11.89
N ALA A 44 -18.65 1.45 -11.22
CA ALA A 44 -17.38 1.17 -10.55
C ALA A 44 -17.32 1.85 -9.18
N VAL A 45 -16.45 1.32 -8.32
CA VAL A 45 -16.14 1.91 -7.02
C VAL A 45 -14.66 2.00 -6.82
N ILE A 46 -14.24 3.02 -6.07
CA ILE A 46 -12.85 3.22 -5.68
C ILE A 46 -12.74 3.24 -4.16
N PHE A 47 -11.85 2.43 -3.62
CA PHE A 47 -11.52 2.37 -2.20
C PHE A 47 -10.31 3.25 -1.89
N GLU A 48 -10.49 4.33 -1.13
CA GLU A 48 -9.40 5.19 -0.64
C GLU A 48 -9.47 5.37 0.88
N LYS A 49 -8.53 4.73 1.61
CA LYS A 49 -8.46 4.71 3.08
C LYS A 49 -9.76 4.20 3.74
N ARG A 50 -10.63 5.11 4.18
CA ARG A 50 -11.94 4.82 4.83
C ARG A 50 -13.13 5.28 3.98
N ASN A 51 -12.86 5.77 2.77
CA ASN A 51 -13.87 6.29 1.87
C ASN A 51 -14.04 5.32 0.69
N ILE A 52 -15.28 5.23 0.22
CA ILE A 52 -15.65 4.55 -1.02
C ILE A 52 -16.18 5.64 -1.93
N TYR A 53 -15.63 5.74 -3.13
CA TYR A 53 -16.09 6.68 -4.14
C TYR A 53 -16.78 5.92 -5.27
N HIS A 54 -18.03 6.27 -5.55
CA HIS A 54 -18.80 5.68 -6.65
C HIS A 54 -18.51 6.38 -7.99
N ILE A 55 -18.44 5.59 -9.06
CA ILE A 55 -18.47 6.04 -10.46
C ILE A 55 -19.63 5.34 -11.17
N ILE A 56 -20.50 6.11 -11.81
CA ILE A 56 -21.67 5.60 -12.53
C ILE A 56 -21.74 6.32 -13.88
N VAL A 57 -21.82 5.54 -14.95
CA VAL A 57 -21.94 6.01 -16.33
C VAL A 57 -23.13 5.29 -16.95
N GLU A 58 -24.11 6.04 -17.45
CA GLU A 58 -25.22 5.51 -18.23
C GLU A 58 -25.43 6.38 -19.47
N GLU A 59 -24.93 5.92 -20.62
CA GLU A 59 -24.98 6.64 -21.90
C GLU A 59 -26.41 6.97 -22.33
N SER A 60 -27.32 6.01 -22.22
CA SER A 60 -28.73 6.17 -22.59
C SER A 60 -29.48 7.23 -21.78
N LEU A 61 -28.98 7.55 -20.58
CA LEU A 61 -29.53 8.58 -19.70
C LEU A 61 -28.68 9.85 -19.70
N HIS A 62 -27.64 9.92 -20.53
CA HIS A 62 -26.65 10.99 -20.55
C HIS A 62 -26.06 11.30 -19.16
N LYS A 63 -25.91 10.26 -18.33
CA LYS A 63 -25.57 10.41 -16.91
C LYS A 63 -24.13 9.95 -16.65
N ILE A 64 -23.30 10.86 -16.13
CA ILE A 64 -22.01 10.55 -15.53
C ILE A 64 -21.99 11.09 -14.11
N TYR A 65 -21.79 10.21 -13.14
CA TYR A 65 -21.76 10.54 -11.73
C TYR A 65 -20.46 10.06 -11.09
N HIS A 66 -19.82 10.95 -10.34
CA HIS A 66 -18.66 10.59 -9.53
C HIS A 66 -18.50 11.47 -8.28
N GLU A 67 -18.49 10.84 -7.11
CA GLU A 67 -18.40 11.50 -5.80
C GLU A 67 -16.95 11.63 -5.27
N CYS A 68 -16.06 12.16 -6.09
CA CYS A 68 -14.71 12.48 -5.62
C CYS A 68 -14.67 13.85 -4.93
N PRO A 69 -14.05 13.99 -3.74
CA PRO A 69 -13.81 15.29 -3.11
C PRO A 69 -13.10 16.31 -4.00
N SER A 70 -12.23 15.84 -4.90
CA SER A 70 -11.51 16.70 -5.84
C SER A 70 -12.41 17.25 -6.95
N ILE A 71 -13.47 16.52 -7.34
CA ILE A 71 -14.52 17.03 -8.23
C ILE A 71 -15.36 18.08 -7.49
N LEU A 72 -15.77 17.78 -6.26
CA LEU A 72 -16.59 18.68 -5.43
C LEU A 72 -15.94 20.05 -5.18
N MET A 73 -14.61 20.14 -5.23
CA MET A 73 -13.86 21.37 -4.97
C MET A 73 -13.34 22.06 -6.24
N ASN A 74 -13.75 21.60 -7.43
CA ASN A 74 -13.22 22.06 -8.74
C ASN A 74 -11.69 22.00 -8.82
N GLU A 75 -11.07 21.04 -8.13
CA GLU A 75 -9.61 20.87 -8.11
C GLU A 75 -9.09 19.87 -9.15
N THR A 76 -9.98 19.40 -10.03
CA THR A 76 -9.75 18.47 -11.13
C THR A 76 -8.92 19.07 -12.27
N PHE A 77 -8.39 18.21 -13.13
CA PHE A 77 -7.71 18.63 -14.35
C PHE A 77 -8.71 19.25 -15.32
N GLU A 78 -8.40 20.48 -15.78
CA GLU A 78 -9.26 21.33 -16.61
C GLU A 78 -10.69 21.55 -16.07
N GLY A 79 -10.90 21.31 -14.76
CA GLY A 79 -12.25 21.37 -14.18
C GLY A 79 -13.19 20.23 -14.57
N LYS A 80 -12.70 19.18 -15.28
CA LYS A 80 -13.55 18.15 -15.90
C LYS A 80 -13.28 16.72 -15.45
N VAL A 81 -12.03 16.32 -15.19
CA VAL A 81 -11.68 14.89 -14.92
C VAL A 81 -10.74 14.77 -13.72
N CYS A 82 -11.02 13.78 -12.87
CA CYS A 82 -10.26 13.47 -11.66
C CYS A 82 -9.36 12.22 -11.89
N ILE A 83 -8.34 12.00 -11.06
CA ILE A 83 -7.37 10.89 -11.21
C ILE A 83 -8.05 9.51 -11.12
N HIS A 84 -9.14 9.44 -10.36
CA HIS A 84 -9.95 8.27 -10.15
C HIS A 84 -10.74 7.87 -11.41
N LEU A 85 -11.29 8.85 -12.12
CA LEU A 85 -11.99 8.63 -13.38
C LEU A 85 -10.99 8.27 -14.49
N MET A 86 -9.83 8.92 -14.51
CA MET A 86 -8.74 8.51 -15.40
C MET A 86 -8.35 7.06 -15.16
N LYS A 87 -8.23 6.62 -13.90
CA LYS A 87 -7.93 5.22 -13.59
C LYS A 87 -8.94 4.28 -14.22
N LEU A 88 -10.23 4.62 -14.19
CA LEU A 88 -11.26 3.85 -14.88
C LEU A 88 -11.05 3.83 -16.40
N ILE A 89 -10.82 4.98 -17.02
CA ILE A 89 -10.56 5.13 -18.47
C ILE A 89 -9.39 4.23 -18.90
N PHE A 90 -8.30 4.20 -18.13
CA PHE A 90 -7.14 3.34 -18.41
C PHE A 90 -7.37 1.85 -18.12
N THR A 91 -8.44 1.48 -17.42
CA THR A 91 -8.72 0.09 -17.04
C THR A 91 -9.72 -0.58 -17.98
N ILE A 92 -10.59 0.20 -18.64
CA ILE A 92 -11.59 -0.32 -19.59
C ILE A 92 -11.01 -0.44 -21.00
N LYS A 93 -11.74 -1.12 -21.89
CA LYS A 93 -11.30 -1.26 -23.28
C LYS A 93 -11.16 0.10 -23.97
N PRO A 94 -10.14 0.27 -24.83
CA PRO A 94 -10.05 1.27 -25.89
C PRO A 94 -11.34 1.96 -26.37
N SER A 95 -12.25 1.20 -26.95
CA SER A 95 -13.49 1.71 -27.54
C SER A 95 -14.41 2.33 -26.49
N SER A 96 -14.56 1.67 -25.34
CA SER A 96 -15.35 2.17 -24.21
C SER A 96 -14.72 3.41 -23.57
N ALA A 97 -13.38 3.48 -23.54
CA ALA A 97 -12.63 4.62 -23.02
C ALA A 97 -12.89 5.89 -23.86
N VAL A 98 -12.82 5.79 -25.19
CA VAL A 98 -13.10 6.92 -26.10
C VAL A 98 -14.54 7.40 -25.91
N LYS A 99 -15.53 6.50 -25.94
CA LYS A 99 -16.93 6.86 -25.69
C LYS A 99 -17.16 7.54 -24.34
N LEU A 100 -16.49 7.07 -23.29
CA LEU A 100 -16.59 7.68 -21.97
C LEU A 100 -16.05 9.12 -21.98
N ILE A 101 -14.93 9.37 -22.68
CA ILE A 101 -14.36 10.71 -22.83
C ILE A 101 -15.35 11.61 -23.57
N ASP A 102 -15.89 11.16 -24.70
CA ASP A 102 -16.87 11.93 -25.48
C ASP A 102 -18.11 12.28 -24.64
N LEU A 103 -18.60 11.33 -23.83
CA LEU A 103 -19.72 11.56 -22.93
C LEU A 103 -19.39 12.58 -21.83
N ILE A 104 -18.17 12.54 -21.27
CA ILE A 104 -17.71 13.50 -20.25
C ILE A 104 -17.61 14.90 -20.86
N GLU A 105 -17.06 15.01 -22.06
CA GLU A 105 -16.96 16.30 -22.77
C GLU A 105 -18.33 16.89 -23.07
N LYS A 106 -19.27 16.07 -23.53
CA LYS A 106 -20.61 16.51 -23.94
C LYS A 106 -21.52 16.84 -22.76
N ASN A 107 -21.51 16.01 -21.73
CA ASN A 107 -22.52 16.07 -20.65
C ASN A 107 -21.95 16.57 -19.31
N GLY A 108 -20.64 16.67 -19.17
CA GLY A 108 -19.98 16.96 -17.89
C GLY A 108 -20.12 15.83 -16.86
N ILE A 109 -19.68 16.11 -15.63
CA ILE A 109 -19.79 15.19 -14.49
C ILE A 109 -20.75 15.77 -13.46
N SER A 110 -21.79 15.00 -13.14
CA SER A 110 -22.68 15.31 -12.03
C SER A 110 -22.06 14.88 -10.69
N PHE A 111 -22.09 15.79 -9.72
CA PHE A 111 -21.65 15.56 -8.34
C PHE A 111 -22.78 15.76 -7.32
N ILE A 112 -23.88 16.40 -7.73
CA ILE A 112 -25.10 16.52 -6.95
C ILE A 112 -25.68 15.12 -6.78
N ASP A 113 -26.12 14.80 -5.57
CA ASP A 113 -26.56 13.48 -5.12
C ASP A 113 -27.73 12.98 -5.99
N SER A 114 -27.39 12.39 -7.12
CA SER A 114 -28.33 11.89 -8.12
C SER A 114 -28.93 10.58 -7.61
N SER A 115 -29.80 10.73 -6.62
CA SER A 115 -30.53 9.72 -5.85
C SER A 115 -29.65 8.67 -5.14
N SER A 116 -29.87 8.51 -3.82
CA SER A 116 -29.31 7.43 -3.00
C SER A 116 -29.40 6.06 -3.68
N GLU A 117 -30.45 5.85 -4.47
CA GLU A 117 -30.72 4.66 -5.27
C GLU A 117 -29.52 4.16 -6.10
N GLU A 118 -28.83 5.06 -6.79
CA GLU A 118 -27.79 4.64 -7.73
C GLU A 118 -26.52 4.17 -7.01
N LYS A 119 -26.20 4.78 -5.87
CA LYS A 119 -25.17 4.28 -4.95
C LYS A 119 -25.60 2.97 -4.31
N CYS A 120 -26.87 2.88 -3.93
CA CYS A 120 -27.43 1.66 -3.35
C CYS A 120 -27.33 0.47 -4.32
N LYS A 121 -27.59 0.66 -5.62
CA LYS A 121 -27.36 -0.36 -6.66
C LYS A 121 -25.90 -0.79 -6.73
N ASN A 122 -24.95 0.14 -6.66
CA ASN A 122 -23.52 -0.20 -6.61
C ASN A 122 -23.17 -1.02 -5.35
N PHE A 123 -23.71 -0.65 -4.19
CA PHE A 123 -23.52 -1.42 -2.96
C PHE A 123 -24.15 -2.82 -3.06
N LEU A 124 -25.30 -2.97 -3.71
CA LEU A 124 -25.94 -4.27 -3.91
C LEU A 124 -25.10 -5.17 -4.83
N LEU A 125 -24.57 -4.63 -5.93
CA LEU A 125 -23.63 -5.36 -6.81
C LEU A 125 -22.33 -5.73 -6.09
N LEU A 126 -21.81 -4.83 -5.23
CA LEU A 126 -20.65 -5.15 -4.39
C LEU A 126 -20.94 -6.29 -3.42
N ALA A 127 -22.12 -6.29 -2.82
CA ALA A 127 -22.55 -7.33 -1.90
C ALA A 127 -22.63 -8.69 -2.62
N GLN A 128 -23.25 -8.74 -3.79
CA GLN A 128 -23.35 -9.95 -4.62
C GLN A 128 -21.97 -10.52 -4.97
N LYS A 129 -21.09 -9.70 -5.56
CA LYS A 129 -19.72 -10.12 -5.89
C LYS A 129 -18.93 -10.59 -4.68
N SER A 130 -19.18 -9.99 -3.50
CA SER A 130 -18.50 -10.40 -2.26
C SER A 130 -18.99 -11.76 -1.79
N LYS A 131 -20.30 -12.04 -1.89
CA LYS A 131 -20.88 -13.35 -1.60
C LYS A 131 -20.35 -14.43 -2.53
N GLU A 132 -20.34 -14.17 -3.85
CA GLU A 132 -19.78 -15.08 -4.86
C GLU A 132 -18.31 -15.44 -4.59
N SER A 133 -17.57 -14.53 -3.96
CA SER A 133 -16.17 -14.73 -3.57
C SER A 133 -16.00 -15.38 -2.19
N GLY A 134 -17.08 -15.83 -1.53
CA GLY A 134 -17.08 -16.40 -0.19
C GLY A 134 -16.88 -15.38 0.96
N LEU A 135 -16.89 -14.08 0.66
CA LEU A 135 -16.67 -13.01 1.64
C LEU A 135 -18.01 -12.55 2.25
N ILE A 136 -18.63 -13.40 3.05
CA ILE A 136 -19.98 -13.19 3.63
C ILE A 136 -20.09 -11.90 4.43
N LEU A 137 -19.08 -11.59 5.27
CA LEU A 137 -19.10 -10.38 6.11
C LEU A 137 -19.01 -9.10 5.28
N ASP A 138 -18.21 -9.10 4.21
CA ASP A 138 -18.11 -7.97 3.28
C ASP A 138 -19.43 -7.81 2.52
N SER A 139 -20.08 -8.93 2.16
CA SER A 139 -21.40 -8.94 1.54
C SER A 139 -22.46 -8.29 2.43
N LEU A 140 -22.58 -8.70 3.69
CA LEU A 140 -23.51 -8.11 4.67
C LEU A 140 -23.25 -6.62 4.89
N TYR A 141 -21.98 -6.20 4.98
CA TYR A 141 -21.60 -4.80 5.10
C TYR A 141 -22.10 -3.97 3.92
N PHE A 142 -21.86 -4.42 2.69
CA PHE A 142 -22.31 -3.71 1.50
C PHE A 142 -23.82 -3.78 1.34
N SER A 143 -24.48 -4.88 1.71
CA SER A 143 -25.94 -4.94 1.78
C SER A 143 -26.48 -3.83 2.69
N LEU A 144 -26.01 -3.70 3.93
CA LEU A 144 -26.44 -2.62 4.85
C LEU A 144 -26.24 -1.21 4.29
N LYS A 145 -25.31 -1.01 3.37
CA LYS A 145 -25.07 0.26 2.67
C LYS A 145 -26.00 0.47 1.47
N ALA A 146 -26.51 -0.60 0.86
CA ALA A 146 -27.55 -0.55 -0.16
C ALA A 146 -28.92 -0.10 0.39
N GLY A 147 -29.11 -0.17 1.70
CA GLY A 147 -30.27 0.41 2.38
C GLY A 147 -31.60 -0.24 2.00
N PRO A 148 -32.69 0.52 1.77
CA PRO A 148 -34.03 -0.06 1.50
C PRO A 148 -34.08 -0.98 0.27
N PHE A 149 -33.15 -0.79 -0.69
CA PHE A 149 -33.05 -1.62 -1.90
C PHE A 149 -32.65 -3.08 -1.62
N ILE A 150 -32.21 -3.39 -0.40
CA ILE A 150 -32.02 -4.78 0.04
C ILE A 150 -33.32 -5.58 -0.10
N ASN A 151 -34.49 -4.98 0.07
CA ASN A 151 -35.75 -5.74 0.03
C ASN A 151 -36.02 -6.40 -1.34
N ASN A 152 -35.42 -5.86 -2.41
CA ASN A 152 -35.57 -6.40 -3.76
C ASN A 152 -34.71 -7.65 -3.99
N ASN A 153 -33.93 -8.11 -3.00
CA ASN A 153 -33.08 -9.28 -3.11
C ASN A 153 -32.90 -9.99 -1.75
N ASN A 154 -33.10 -11.32 -1.71
CA ASN A 154 -32.89 -12.15 -0.52
C ASN A 154 -31.43 -12.22 -0.03
N LEU A 155 -30.48 -11.57 -0.71
CA LEU A 155 -29.05 -11.59 -0.41
C LEU A 155 -28.71 -11.38 1.07
N PHE A 156 -29.29 -10.37 1.73
CA PHE A 156 -29.00 -10.11 3.14
C PHE A 156 -29.50 -11.24 4.04
N LYS A 157 -30.72 -11.73 3.77
CA LYS A 157 -31.35 -12.87 4.45
C LYS A 157 -30.53 -14.16 4.30
N GLU A 158 -30.10 -14.46 3.09
CA GLU A 158 -29.28 -15.64 2.79
C GLU A 158 -27.91 -15.56 3.47
N ASN A 159 -27.24 -14.40 3.45
CA ASN A 159 -25.96 -14.23 4.13
C ASN A 159 -26.07 -14.38 5.65
N LEU A 160 -27.16 -13.91 6.25
CA LEU A 160 -27.44 -14.12 7.67
C LEU A 160 -27.64 -15.61 7.99
N SER A 161 -28.31 -16.34 7.11
CA SER A 161 -28.53 -17.78 7.25
C SER A 161 -27.21 -18.56 7.23
N VAL A 162 -26.27 -18.18 6.34
CA VAL A 162 -24.91 -18.73 6.32
C VAL A 162 -24.17 -18.47 7.65
N LEU A 163 -24.33 -17.30 8.27
CA LEU A 163 -23.71 -17.04 9.57
C LEU A 163 -24.29 -17.91 10.69
N ILE A 164 -25.60 -18.21 10.64
CA ILE A 164 -26.24 -19.15 11.56
C ILE A 164 -25.65 -20.55 11.38
N GLU A 165 -25.55 -21.05 10.15
CA GLU A 165 -24.96 -22.37 9.83
C GLU A 165 -23.49 -22.48 10.28
N GLN A 166 -22.75 -21.37 10.24
CA GLN A 166 -21.37 -21.29 10.70
C GLN A 166 -21.22 -21.06 12.22
N ASN A 167 -22.31 -21.08 13.00
CA ASN A 167 -22.34 -20.73 14.42
C ASN A 167 -21.73 -19.33 14.73
N ASN A 168 -21.78 -18.40 13.79
CA ASN A 168 -21.19 -17.07 13.91
C ASN A 168 -22.22 -16.04 14.43
N PHE A 169 -22.77 -16.32 15.61
CA PHE A 169 -23.86 -15.54 16.21
C PHE A 169 -23.49 -14.09 16.51
N LEU A 170 -22.23 -13.83 16.88
CA LEU A 170 -21.73 -12.47 17.08
C LEU A 170 -21.92 -11.58 15.84
N LYS A 171 -21.55 -12.09 14.65
CA LYS A 171 -21.73 -11.30 13.43
C LYS A 171 -23.19 -11.29 12.98
N PHE A 172 -23.90 -12.39 13.17
CA PHE A 172 -25.32 -12.48 12.86
C PHE A 172 -26.13 -11.37 13.57
N PHE A 173 -26.14 -11.35 14.91
CA PHE A 173 -26.92 -10.37 15.68
C PHE A 173 -26.42 -8.95 15.47
N HIS A 174 -25.11 -8.77 15.28
CA HIS A 174 -24.56 -7.46 14.98
C HIS A 174 -25.11 -6.87 13.68
N TYR A 175 -25.07 -7.62 12.58
CA TYR A 175 -25.53 -7.12 11.27
C TYR A 175 -27.04 -6.93 11.29
N LEU A 176 -27.75 -7.86 11.91
CA LEU A 176 -29.19 -7.79 12.12
C LEU A 176 -29.59 -6.56 12.95
N GLY A 177 -28.86 -6.25 14.04
CA GLY A 177 -29.12 -5.08 14.88
C GLY A 177 -28.74 -3.74 14.25
N VAL A 178 -27.77 -3.72 13.33
CA VAL A 178 -27.54 -2.52 12.50
C VAL A 178 -28.66 -2.35 11.48
N PHE A 179 -29.19 -3.46 10.94
CA PHE A 179 -30.31 -3.43 10.02
C PHE A 179 -31.59 -2.95 10.71
N SER A 180 -31.98 -3.54 11.85
CA SER A 180 -33.19 -3.17 12.61
C SER A 180 -33.20 -1.67 12.94
N LYS A 181 -32.08 -1.13 13.43
CA LYS A 181 -31.96 0.29 13.75
C LYS A 181 -32.08 1.22 12.54
N ARG A 182 -31.64 0.79 11.35
CA ARG A 182 -31.69 1.62 10.14
C ARG A 182 -33.01 1.48 9.39
N PHE A 183 -33.62 0.30 9.46
CA PHE A 183 -34.80 -0.06 8.67
C PHE A 183 -35.85 -0.81 9.54
N PRO A 184 -36.40 -0.20 10.60
CA PRO A 184 -37.32 -0.90 11.51
C PRO A 184 -38.55 -1.52 10.82
N PRO A 185 -39.25 -0.83 9.86
CA PRO A 185 -40.40 -1.42 9.18
C PRO A 185 -40.04 -2.68 8.38
N LEU A 186 -38.95 -2.60 7.59
CA LEU A 186 -38.46 -3.72 6.77
C LEU A 186 -38.03 -4.91 7.64
N PHE A 187 -37.43 -4.64 8.80
CA PHE A 187 -37.09 -5.68 9.77
C PHE A 187 -38.34 -6.41 10.25
N LEU A 188 -39.39 -5.66 10.62
CA LEU A 188 -40.64 -6.21 11.14
C LEU A 188 -41.44 -7.00 10.11
N GLU A 189 -41.30 -6.69 8.83
CA GLU A 189 -41.95 -7.45 7.76
C GLU A 189 -41.22 -8.78 7.48
N ASN A 190 -39.89 -8.75 7.36
CA ASN A 190 -39.17 -9.84 6.67
C ASN A 190 -38.13 -10.59 7.51
N TYR A 191 -37.81 -10.13 8.72
CA TYR A 191 -36.64 -10.62 9.48
C TYR A 191 -36.93 -11.12 10.90
N ASN A 192 -38.17 -11.04 11.41
CA ASN A 192 -38.47 -11.55 12.76
C ASN A 192 -38.25 -13.06 12.89
N GLU A 193 -38.68 -13.84 11.89
CA GLU A 193 -38.51 -15.30 11.91
C GLU A 193 -37.03 -15.68 11.94
N ILE A 194 -36.19 -14.94 11.19
CA ILE A 194 -34.75 -15.16 11.21
C ILE A 194 -34.13 -14.78 12.54
N PHE A 195 -34.60 -13.70 13.17
CA PHE A 195 -34.16 -13.35 14.51
C PHE A 195 -34.47 -14.50 15.49
N LEU A 196 -35.69 -15.04 15.46
CA LEU A 196 -36.12 -16.12 16.34
C LEU A 196 -35.39 -17.44 16.07
N ASP A 197 -35.18 -17.81 14.80
CA ASP A 197 -34.36 -18.98 14.41
C ASP A 197 -32.91 -18.81 14.89
N GLY A 198 -32.33 -17.63 14.64
CA GLY A 198 -30.99 -17.29 15.08
C GLY A 198 -30.84 -17.34 16.59
N PHE A 199 -31.83 -16.84 17.34
CA PHE A 199 -31.87 -16.90 18.81
C PHE A 199 -32.02 -18.32 19.33
N SER A 200 -32.93 -19.11 18.76
CA SER A 200 -33.12 -20.51 19.14
C SER A 200 -31.85 -21.34 18.96
N LYS A 201 -31.17 -21.22 17.82
CA LYS A 201 -29.90 -21.92 17.57
C LYS A 201 -28.77 -21.41 18.45
N CYS A 202 -28.72 -20.09 18.67
CA CYS A 202 -27.82 -19.44 19.60
C CYS A 202 -27.95 -20.02 21.02
N ASN A 203 -29.18 -20.23 21.50
CA ASN A 203 -29.48 -20.71 22.85
C ASN A 203 -28.81 -22.05 23.20
N HIS A 204 -28.49 -22.88 22.20
CA HIS A 204 -27.83 -24.17 22.40
C HIS A 204 -26.30 -24.07 22.57
N VAL A 205 -25.69 -22.93 22.25
CA VAL A 205 -24.23 -22.75 22.23
C VAL A 205 -23.72 -21.65 23.17
N ILE A 206 -24.61 -20.96 23.91
CA ILE A 206 -24.25 -19.84 24.80
C ILE A 206 -23.15 -20.23 25.80
N LYS A 207 -23.24 -21.45 26.37
CA LYS A 207 -22.28 -21.99 27.33
C LYS A 207 -20.83 -22.06 26.82
N ASP A 208 -20.63 -22.10 25.50
CA ASP A 208 -19.32 -22.26 24.87
C ASP A 208 -18.68 -20.91 24.52
N TRP A 209 -19.38 -19.80 24.78
CA TRP A 209 -18.90 -18.48 24.39
C TRP A 209 -17.89 -17.90 25.37
N LYS A 210 -16.91 -17.19 24.80
CA LYS A 210 -16.03 -16.36 25.60
C LYS A 210 -16.84 -15.18 26.13
N PHE A 211 -16.57 -14.77 27.36
CA PHE A 211 -17.25 -13.65 28.01
C PHE A 211 -17.34 -12.37 27.15
N LEU A 212 -16.27 -12.02 26.42
CA LEU A 212 -16.30 -10.84 25.54
C LEU A 212 -17.19 -11.00 24.31
N ASP A 213 -17.35 -12.22 23.79
CA ASP A 213 -18.26 -12.50 22.69
C ASP A 213 -19.71 -12.48 23.21
N LEU A 214 -19.93 -13.06 24.39
CA LEU A 214 -21.21 -13.04 25.11
C LEU A 214 -21.73 -11.61 25.33
N ILE A 215 -20.95 -10.71 25.94
CA ILE A 215 -21.40 -9.31 26.16
C ILE A 215 -21.69 -8.59 24.85
N GLN A 216 -20.93 -8.86 23.79
CA GLN A 216 -21.14 -8.20 22.50
C GLN A 216 -22.38 -8.72 21.78
N ILE A 217 -22.70 -10.02 21.92
CA ILE A 217 -23.93 -10.61 21.40
C ILE A 217 -25.13 -10.05 22.15
N ILE A 218 -25.08 -10.05 23.49
CA ILE A 218 -26.13 -9.45 24.33
C ILE A 218 -26.37 -8.00 23.93
N ALA A 219 -25.33 -7.17 23.82
CA ALA A 219 -25.45 -5.79 23.40
C ALA A 219 -25.96 -5.62 21.95
N ALA A 220 -25.75 -6.62 21.08
CA ALA A 220 -26.31 -6.59 19.74
C ALA A 220 -27.81 -6.93 19.73
N ILE A 221 -28.24 -7.84 20.59
CA ILE A 221 -29.65 -8.21 20.78
C ILE A 221 -30.41 -7.10 21.52
N ASP A 222 -29.88 -6.59 22.63
CA ASP A 222 -30.42 -5.44 23.39
C ASP A 222 -30.70 -4.26 22.46
N LYS A 223 -29.76 -3.97 21.57
CA LYS A 223 -29.92 -2.93 20.55
C LYS A 223 -31.04 -3.18 19.53
N ILE A 224 -31.39 -4.43 19.26
CA ILE A 224 -32.56 -4.76 18.41
C ILE A 224 -33.85 -4.47 19.19
N LEU A 225 -33.85 -4.81 20.48
CA LEU A 225 -34.97 -4.67 21.38
C LEU A 225 -35.15 -3.25 21.94
N GLU A 226 -34.19 -2.33 21.76
CA GLU A 226 -34.34 -0.89 22.08
C GLU A 226 -35.55 -0.23 21.37
N ASP A 227 -35.98 -0.74 20.20
CA ASP A 227 -37.16 -0.25 19.49
C ASP A 227 -38.43 -0.90 20.05
N HIS A 228 -39.32 -0.08 20.61
CA HIS A 228 -40.51 -0.55 21.31
C HIS A 228 -41.45 -1.39 20.41
N ILE A 229 -41.56 -1.11 19.12
CA ILE A 229 -42.42 -1.88 18.21
C ILE A 229 -41.79 -3.25 17.93
N ILE A 230 -40.47 -3.28 17.75
CA ILE A 230 -39.71 -4.53 17.60
C ILE A 230 -39.76 -5.36 18.87
N PHE A 231 -39.58 -4.73 20.03
CA PHE A 231 -39.69 -5.36 21.34
C PHE A 231 -41.02 -6.10 21.48
N LEU A 232 -42.16 -5.42 21.29
CA LEU A 232 -43.49 -6.03 21.44
C LEU A 232 -43.70 -7.26 20.54
N LYS A 233 -43.08 -7.30 19.36
CA LYS A 233 -43.24 -8.41 18.41
C LYS A 233 -42.30 -9.59 18.71
N LEU A 234 -41.06 -9.31 19.11
CA LEU A 234 -40.04 -10.32 19.33
C LEU A 234 -40.03 -10.88 20.76
N TYR A 235 -40.24 -10.02 21.76
CA TYR A 235 -40.17 -10.35 23.18
C TYR A 235 -41.49 -10.99 23.66
N ASN A 236 -41.91 -12.04 22.95
CA ASN A 236 -43.15 -12.76 23.18
C ASN A 236 -42.94 -14.00 24.06
N GLU A 237 -44.02 -14.73 24.35
CA GLU A 237 -43.99 -15.94 25.20
C GLU A 237 -42.98 -17.00 24.73
N SER A 238 -42.79 -17.19 23.42
CA SER A 238 -41.78 -18.12 22.91
C SER A 238 -40.36 -17.68 23.25
N PHE A 239 -40.05 -16.39 23.09
CA PHE A 239 -38.74 -15.84 23.44
C PHE A 239 -38.51 -15.92 24.96
N LEU A 240 -39.51 -15.55 25.75
CA LEU A 240 -39.48 -15.61 27.21
C LEU A 240 -39.27 -17.02 27.74
N ASN A 241 -39.95 -18.02 27.18
CA ASN A 241 -39.76 -19.42 27.57
C ASN A 241 -38.33 -19.91 27.28
N GLN A 242 -37.77 -19.53 26.13
CA GLN A 242 -36.38 -19.83 25.79
C GLN A 242 -35.40 -19.14 26.75
N LEU A 243 -35.65 -17.87 27.08
CA LEU A 243 -34.84 -17.11 28.04
C LEU A 243 -34.93 -17.70 29.45
N ASN A 244 -36.14 -18.03 29.92
CA ASN A 244 -36.38 -18.61 31.23
C ASN A 244 -35.66 -19.97 31.39
N SER A 245 -35.60 -20.76 30.32
CA SER A 245 -34.86 -22.03 30.33
C SER A 245 -33.35 -21.89 30.58
N LEU A 246 -32.78 -20.69 30.43
CA LEU A 246 -31.37 -20.41 30.69
C LEU A 246 -31.09 -20.17 32.18
N GLY A 247 -32.01 -19.54 32.91
CA GLY A 247 -31.84 -19.20 34.33
C GLY A 247 -31.79 -20.41 35.28
N PHE A 248 -32.27 -21.57 34.81
CA PHE A 248 -32.21 -22.84 35.57
C PHE A 248 -30.97 -23.69 35.25
N ARG A 249 -30.07 -23.22 34.38
CA ARG A 249 -28.88 -23.97 33.96
C ARG A 249 -27.67 -23.64 34.84
N THR A 250 -26.66 -24.50 34.81
CA THR A 250 -25.48 -24.39 35.67
C THR A 250 -24.37 -23.52 35.10
N SER A 251 -24.39 -23.16 33.82
CA SER A 251 -23.29 -22.40 33.22
C SER A 251 -23.35 -20.91 33.59
N PHE A 252 -22.19 -20.29 33.76
CA PHE A 252 -22.11 -18.88 34.09
C PHE A 252 -22.62 -18.02 32.93
N GLU A 253 -22.28 -18.38 31.69
CA GLU A 253 -22.62 -17.66 30.47
C GLU A 253 -24.13 -17.61 30.24
N GLU A 254 -24.83 -18.72 30.45
CA GLU A 254 -26.29 -18.80 30.32
C GLU A 254 -26.99 -17.97 31.40
N ASN A 255 -26.52 -18.09 32.66
CA ASN A 255 -27.04 -17.29 33.77
C ASN A 255 -26.80 -15.79 33.57
N TYR A 256 -25.62 -15.42 33.05
CA TYR A 256 -25.30 -14.04 32.71
C TYR A 256 -26.25 -13.48 31.64
N PHE A 257 -26.50 -14.27 30.59
CA PHE A 257 -27.43 -13.91 29.52
C PHE A 257 -28.84 -13.68 30.06
N PHE A 258 -29.32 -14.61 30.88
CA PHE A 258 -30.61 -14.53 31.55
C PHE A 258 -30.72 -13.27 32.43
N TYR A 259 -29.82 -13.09 33.40
CA TYR A 259 -29.88 -11.97 34.34
C TYR A 259 -29.87 -10.61 33.65
N TYR A 260 -29.09 -10.46 32.57
CA TYR A 260 -29.04 -9.19 31.84
C TYR A 260 -30.40 -8.80 31.27
N PHE A 261 -31.03 -9.67 30.47
CA PHE A 261 -32.30 -9.34 29.82
C PHE A 261 -33.45 -9.24 30.83
N MET A 262 -33.38 -10.04 31.89
CA MET A 262 -34.35 -9.97 32.97
C MET A 262 -34.30 -8.63 33.70
N ASN A 263 -33.13 -8.17 34.13
CA ASN A 263 -33.03 -6.87 34.80
C ASN A 263 -33.40 -5.72 33.85
N LYS A 264 -32.95 -5.79 32.59
CA LYS A 264 -33.18 -4.74 31.59
C LYS A 264 -34.65 -4.50 31.28
N TYR A 265 -35.43 -5.57 31.06
CA TYR A 265 -36.79 -5.48 30.51
C TYR A 265 -37.89 -5.91 31.48
N SER A 266 -37.55 -6.29 32.73
CA SER A 266 -38.52 -6.70 33.75
C SER A 266 -39.72 -5.75 33.90
N ASN A 267 -39.47 -4.44 33.86
CA ASN A 267 -40.48 -3.39 34.03
C ASN A 267 -41.36 -3.18 32.79
N GLU A 268 -40.97 -3.70 31.62
CA GLU A 268 -41.71 -3.56 30.36
C GLU A 268 -42.67 -4.75 30.11
N LEU A 269 -42.60 -5.78 30.96
CA LEU A 269 -43.41 -6.99 30.85
C LEU A 269 -44.81 -6.81 31.46
N ASN A 270 -45.82 -7.37 30.79
CA ASN A 270 -47.18 -7.41 31.32
C ASN A 270 -47.34 -8.52 32.40
N PHE A 271 -48.47 -8.50 33.13
CA PHE A 271 -48.69 -9.40 34.27
C PHE A 271 -48.66 -10.90 33.91
N LYS A 272 -49.01 -11.29 32.67
CA LYS A 272 -48.90 -12.69 32.20
C LYS A 272 -47.44 -13.08 31.95
N GLU A 273 -46.67 -12.19 31.33
CA GLU A 273 -45.25 -12.38 31.07
C GLU A 273 -44.43 -12.44 32.37
N GLN A 274 -44.76 -11.58 33.34
CA GLN A 274 -44.17 -11.62 34.69
C GLN A 274 -44.42 -12.95 35.41
N LYS A 275 -45.53 -13.65 35.13
CA LYS A 275 -45.82 -14.99 35.69
C LYS A 275 -45.02 -16.11 35.06
N ILE A 276 -44.71 -16.03 33.76
CA ILE A 276 -43.85 -17.01 33.06
C ILE A 276 -42.45 -17.03 33.69
N ILE A 277 -41.99 -15.86 34.12
CA ILE A 277 -40.72 -15.68 34.81
C ILE A 277 -40.80 -16.06 36.29
N GLY A 278 -42.00 -15.99 36.89
CA GLY A 278 -42.31 -16.50 38.23
C GLY A 278 -41.26 -16.16 39.29
N LYS A 279 -41.34 -14.96 39.91
CA LYS A 279 -40.55 -14.50 41.07
C LYS A 279 -39.31 -15.37 41.36
N PHE A 280 -38.28 -15.23 40.53
CA PHE A 280 -36.98 -15.78 40.89
C PHE A 280 -36.51 -15.08 42.16
N GLU A 281 -36.38 -15.84 43.24
CA GLU A 281 -35.56 -15.41 44.35
C GLU A 281 -34.11 -15.52 43.90
N PHE A 282 -33.41 -14.40 43.96
CA PHE A 282 -32.00 -14.24 43.64
C PHE A 282 -31.10 -14.98 44.65
N GLU A 283 -31.45 -16.21 45.05
CA GLU A 283 -30.78 -16.99 46.09
C GLU A 283 -29.29 -17.23 45.80
N ASN A 284 -28.83 -16.98 44.56
CA ASN A 284 -27.42 -17.08 44.16
C ASN A 284 -26.87 -15.82 43.46
N TYR A 285 -27.56 -14.67 43.52
CA TYR A 285 -27.11 -13.47 42.81
C TYR A 285 -25.79 -12.92 43.34
N ASP A 286 -25.59 -12.93 44.66
CA ASP A 286 -24.33 -12.51 45.27
C ASP A 286 -23.16 -13.38 44.80
N VAL A 287 -23.39 -14.69 44.61
CA VAL A 287 -22.38 -15.62 44.08
C VAL A 287 -22.08 -15.30 42.62
N PHE A 288 -23.12 -15.09 41.81
CA PHE A 288 -23.00 -14.67 40.42
C PHE A 288 -22.27 -13.34 40.27
N GLU A 289 -22.64 -12.33 41.04
CA GLU A 289 -22.02 -11.00 41.06
C GLU A 289 -20.52 -11.10 41.36
N ASN A 290 -20.15 -11.83 42.42
CA ASN A 290 -18.75 -11.99 42.79
C ASN A 290 -17.94 -12.72 41.70
N HIS A 291 -18.54 -13.72 41.05
CA HIS A 291 -17.91 -14.41 39.93
C HIS A 291 -17.76 -13.49 38.70
N LEU A 292 -18.79 -12.71 38.36
CA LEU A 292 -18.78 -11.72 37.28
C LEU A 292 -17.68 -10.67 37.49
N LEU A 293 -17.61 -10.07 38.67
CA LEU A 293 -16.57 -9.09 39.01
C LEU A 293 -15.17 -9.71 38.90
N THR A 294 -15.01 -10.98 39.31
CA THR A 294 -13.74 -11.72 39.19
C THR A 294 -13.33 -11.88 37.72
N ILE A 295 -14.26 -12.28 36.84
CA ILE A 295 -14.02 -12.40 35.40
C ILE A 295 -13.63 -11.04 34.80
N ILE A 296 -14.38 -9.98 35.10
CA ILE A 296 -14.11 -8.63 34.60
C ILE A 296 -12.74 -8.13 35.05
N PHE A 297 -12.39 -8.30 36.32
CA PHE A 297 -11.09 -7.86 36.83
C PHE A 297 -9.92 -8.64 36.22
N ARG A 298 -10.10 -9.93 35.89
CA ARG A 298 -9.13 -10.68 35.09
C ARG A 298 -9.02 -10.11 33.67
N LEU A 299 -10.13 -9.72 33.05
CA LEU A 299 -10.10 -9.10 31.71
C LEU A 299 -9.40 -7.74 31.70
N LEU A 300 -9.53 -6.92 32.75
CA LEU A 300 -8.79 -5.66 32.87
C LEU A 300 -7.26 -5.86 32.89
N ASN A 301 -6.76 -7.05 33.19
CA ASN A 301 -5.33 -7.35 33.05
C ASN A 301 -4.90 -7.56 31.59
N GLY A 302 -5.85 -7.84 30.70
CA GLY A 302 -5.63 -8.17 29.28
C GLY A 302 -5.52 -6.98 28.32
N PHE A 303 -5.58 -5.72 28.79
CA PHE A 303 -5.43 -4.51 27.97
C PHE A 303 -6.34 -4.42 26.72
N TYR A 304 -7.61 -4.81 26.84
CA TYR A 304 -8.63 -4.62 25.81
C TYR A 304 -8.91 -3.15 25.41
N PRO A 305 -9.30 -2.88 24.16
CA PRO A 305 -9.74 -1.55 23.73
C PRO A 305 -10.82 -0.93 24.64
N ILE A 306 -10.72 0.38 24.91
CA ILE A 306 -11.64 1.14 25.80
C ILE A 306 -13.12 0.88 25.49
N LYS A 307 -13.46 0.74 24.20
CA LYS A 307 -14.83 0.44 23.76
C LYS A 307 -15.44 -0.79 24.42
N TYR A 308 -14.65 -1.85 24.66
CA TYR A 308 -15.15 -3.05 25.34
C TYR A 308 -15.33 -2.83 26.84
N ILE A 309 -14.49 -1.99 27.45
CA ILE A 309 -14.63 -1.67 28.88
C ILE A 309 -15.86 -0.81 29.13
N ASN A 310 -16.11 0.18 28.27
CA ASN A 310 -17.36 0.96 28.31
C ASN A 310 -18.59 0.06 28.12
N LEU A 311 -18.48 -1.01 27.33
CA LEU A 311 -19.56 -1.97 27.15
C LEU A 311 -19.81 -2.78 28.43
N ILE A 312 -18.75 -3.27 29.07
CA ILE A 312 -18.84 -3.98 30.34
C ILE A 312 -19.46 -3.07 31.42
N GLU A 313 -19.03 -1.81 31.50
CA GLU A 313 -19.57 -0.82 32.44
C GLU A 313 -21.09 -0.63 32.25
N ALA A 314 -21.56 -0.47 31.02
CA ALA A 314 -22.99 -0.38 30.72
C ALA A 314 -23.76 -1.66 31.11
N HIS A 315 -23.16 -2.83 30.99
CA HIS A 315 -23.80 -4.08 31.44
C HIS A 315 -23.87 -4.19 32.96
N LEU A 316 -22.86 -3.72 33.68
CA LEU A 316 -22.87 -3.69 35.15
C LEU A 316 -23.97 -2.76 35.67
N GLU A 317 -24.19 -1.63 35.00
CA GLU A 317 -25.31 -0.72 35.30
C GLU A 317 -26.67 -1.41 35.10
N VAL A 318 -26.86 -2.16 34.00
CA VAL A 318 -28.10 -2.92 33.75
C VAL A 318 -28.31 -4.03 34.78
N LEU A 319 -27.23 -4.62 35.28
CA LEU A 319 -27.26 -5.66 36.31
C LEU A 319 -27.32 -5.07 37.74
N ASP A 320 -27.56 -3.76 37.90
CA ASP A 320 -27.64 -3.09 39.20
C ASP A 320 -26.41 -3.36 40.11
N ILE A 321 -25.23 -3.58 39.51
CA ILE A 321 -23.99 -3.81 40.26
C ILE A 321 -23.51 -2.48 40.83
N PRO A 322 -23.31 -2.33 42.15
CA PRO A 322 -22.93 -1.05 42.75
C PRO A 322 -21.61 -0.50 42.17
N HIS A 323 -21.64 0.76 41.70
CA HIS A 323 -20.48 1.45 41.12
C HIS A 323 -19.22 1.37 42.00
N GLU A 324 -19.39 1.45 43.33
CA GLU A 324 -18.31 1.40 44.32
C GLU A 324 -17.45 0.13 44.20
N LYS A 325 -18.06 -1.00 43.76
CA LYS A 325 -17.36 -2.29 43.65
C LYS A 325 -16.34 -2.33 42.50
N TYR A 326 -16.49 -1.51 41.45
CA TYR A 326 -15.63 -1.58 40.26
C TYR A 326 -14.98 -0.27 39.82
N ILE A 327 -15.51 0.90 40.21
CA ILE A 327 -15.09 2.22 39.69
C ILE A 327 -13.59 2.50 39.86
N THR A 328 -12.98 2.11 40.99
CA THR A 328 -11.56 2.32 41.22
C THR A 328 -10.69 1.51 40.26
N LYS A 329 -11.06 0.25 39.98
CA LYS A 329 -10.30 -0.59 39.04
C LYS A 329 -10.48 -0.12 37.60
N PHE A 330 -11.68 0.29 37.22
CA PHE A 330 -11.96 0.88 35.90
C PHE A 330 -11.21 2.20 35.70
N GLY A 331 -11.22 3.10 36.70
CA GLY A 331 -10.46 4.35 36.67
C GLY A 331 -8.96 4.12 36.48
N ARG A 332 -8.36 3.17 37.22
CA ARG A 332 -6.95 2.75 37.03
C ARG A 332 -6.71 2.22 35.62
N TYR A 333 -7.64 1.43 35.09
CA TYR A 333 -7.54 0.88 33.74
C TYR A 333 -7.60 1.96 32.65
N TYR A 334 -8.58 2.87 32.71
CA TYR A 334 -8.72 3.97 31.76
C TYR A 334 -7.46 4.85 31.74
N GLN A 335 -6.90 5.15 32.90
CA GLN A 335 -5.65 5.90 33.00
C GLN A 335 -4.48 5.14 32.35
N LYS A 336 -4.36 3.84 32.61
CA LYS A 336 -3.32 2.98 32.03
C LYS A 336 -3.39 2.94 30.50
N ILE A 337 -4.59 2.76 29.91
CA ILE A 337 -4.76 2.75 28.45
C ILE A 337 -4.46 4.12 27.85
N LYS A 338 -4.93 5.20 28.47
CA LYS A 338 -4.62 6.57 28.03
C LYS A 338 -3.11 6.84 27.99
N ASP A 339 -2.37 6.33 28.97
CA ASP A 339 -0.90 6.45 29.01
C ASP A 339 -0.22 5.59 27.92
N ILE A 340 -0.75 4.41 27.61
CA ILE A 340 -0.28 3.56 26.49
C ILE A 340 -0.50 4.26 25.15
N ASP A 341 -1.72 4.74 24.89
CA ASP A 341 -2.05 5.47 23.66
C ASP A 341 -1.15 6.70 23.50
N LYS A 342 -0.92 7.45 24.58
CA LYS A 342 0.00 8.59 24.59
C LYS A 342 1.43 8.17 24.23
N LYS A 343 1.93 7.06 24.78
CA LYS A 343 3.26 6.51 24.43
C LYS A 343 3.35 6.15 22.95
N PHE A 344 2.31 5.53 22.40
CA PHE A 344 2.23 5.19 20.98
C PHE A 344 2.25 6.42 20.07
N TYR A 345 1.46 7.45 20.37
CA TYR A 345 1.53 8.71 19.63
C TYR A 345 2.90 9.39 19.74
N VAL A 346 3.53 9.37 20.91
CA VAL A 346 4.88 9.92 21.10
C VAL A 346 5.92 9.18 20.25
N ARG A 347 5.85 7.85 20.16
CA ARG A 347 6.73 7.05 19.28
C ARG A 347 6.51 7.40 17.81
N LYS A 348 5.24 7.40 17.35
CA LYS A 348 4.84 7.80 15.99
C LYS A 348 5.37 9.19 15.63
N PHE A 349 5.20 10.16 16.51
CA PHE A 349 5.66 11.53 16.25
C PHE A 349 7.17 11.68 16.32
N GLY A 350 7.83 10.92 17.18
CA GLY A 350 9.29 10.78 17.19
C GLY A 350 9.82 10.26 15.86
N PHE A 351 9.14 9.25 15.30
CA PHE A 351 9.48 8.63 14.01
C PHE A 351 9.32 9.62 12.85
N PHE A 352 8.18 10.30 12.74
CA PHE A 352 8.01 11.34 11.71
C PHE A 352 8.99 12.51 11.88
N LYS A 353 9.29 12.93 13.12
CA LYS A 353 10.32 13.95 13.35
C LYS A 353 11.68 13.51 12.82
N LEU A 354 12.03 12.23 12.98
CA LEU A 354 13.28 11.68 12.49
C LEU A 354 13.32 11.70 10.95
N LEU A 355 12.24 11.29 10.29
CA LEU A 355 12.12 11.35 8.82
C LEU A 355 12.20 12.79 8.28
N ILE A 356 11.48 13.73 8.91
CA ILE A 356 11.53 15.17 8.59
C ILE A 356 12.96 15.70 8.64
N LYS A 357 13.69 15.38 9.72
CA LYS A 357 15.09 15.81 9.89
C LYS A 357 16.01 15.22 8.83
N LYS A 358 15.92 13.91 8.58
CA LYS A 358 16.78 13.20 7.62
C LYS A 358 16.64 13.76 6.21
N ASN A 359 15.43 14.20 5.83
CA ASN A 359 15.10 14.63 4.48
C ASN A 359 14.95 16.15 4.33
N ARG A 360 15.41 16.93 5.32
CA ARG A 360 15.46 18.40 5.30
C ARG A 360 14.14 19.07 4.89
N ILE A 361 13.01 18.51 5.32
CA ILE A 361 11.69 19.12 5.08
C ILE A 361 11.63 20.44 5.87
N HIS A 362 11.40 21.55 5.17
CA HIS A 362 11.41 22.88 5.78
C HIS A 362 10.02 23.25 6.30
N LYS A 363 10.01 24.12 7.30
CA LYS A 363 8.79 24.62 7.92
C LYS A 363 8.16 25.71 7.04
N SER A 364 6.99 25.47 6.47
CA SER A 364 6.31 26.37 5.54
C SER A 364 5.20 27.19 6.18
N LYS A 365 4.82 28.32 5.57
CA LYS A 365 3.52 28.95 5.86
C LYS A 365 2.45 28.19 5.09
N ILE A 366 1.27 28.03 5.67
CA ILE A 366 0.11 27.46 4.98
C ILE A 366 -1.09 28.37 5.23
N GLU A 367 -2.11 28.27 4.40
CA GLU A 367 -3.42 28.89 4.60
C GLU A 367 -4.44 27.81 4.93
N LEU A 368 -5.33 28.09 5.89
CA LEU A 368 -6.40 27.18 6.29
C LEU A 368 -7.73 27.79 5.87
N LYS A 369 -8.39 27.18 4.88
CA LYS A 369 -9.76 27.52 4.51
C LYS A 369 -10.69 26.40 4.97
N GLN A 370 -11.66 26.72 5.82
CA GLN A 370 -12.67 25.74 6.21
C GLN A 370 -13.74 25.65 5.11
N VAL A 371 -14.02 24.43 4.66
CA VAL A 371 -15.10 24.13 3.72
C VAL A 371 -15.89 22.97 4.31
N ASN A 372 -17.13 23.24 4.73
CA ASN A 372 -17.97 22.31 5.48
C ASN A 372 -17.22 21.77 6.73
N ASN A 373 -17.10 20.44 6.82
CA ASN A 373 -16.44 19.74 7.93
C ASN A 373 -14.94 19.47 7.67
N LEU A 374 -14.37 20.08 6.62
CA LEU A 374 -13.00 19.89 6.17
C LEU A 374 -12.21 21.19 6.19
N ILE A 375 -10.89 21.05 6.25
CA ILE A 375 -9.94 22.14 6.09
C ILE A 375 -9.14 21.88 4.82
N VAL A 376 -9.10 22.88 3.95
CA VAL A 376 -8.25 22.93 2.76
C VAL A 376 -6.95 23.62 3.12
N VAL A 377 -5.84 23.01 2.76
CA VAL A 377 -4.48 23.48 3.05
C VAL A 377 -3.68 23.64 1.78
N ALA A 378 -3.20 24.85 1.52
CA ALA A 378 -2.22 25.10 0.47
C ALA A 378 -0.81 24.77 0.98
N HIS A 379 -0.18 23.75 0.40
CA HIS A 379 1.19 23.35 0.74
C HIS A 379 2.22 24.21 -0.01
N ASP A 380 3.41 24.35 0.58
CA ASP A 380 4.52 25.07 -0.05
C ASP A 380 5.07 24.31 -1.26
N PRO A 381 5.24 24.96 -2.42
CA PRO A 381 5.77 24.33 -3.64
C PRO A 381 7.10 23.61 -3.43
N ASN A 382 7.97 24.12 -2.57
CA ASN A 382 9.28 23.51 -2.32
C ASN A 382 9.13 22.16 -1.58
N ASN A 383 8.13 22.02 -0.71
CA ASN A 383 7.83 20.77 -0.02
C ASN A 383 7.08 19.79 -0.93
N LEU A 384 6.31 20.29 -1.91
CA LEU A 384 5.62 19.43 -2.90
C LEU A 384 6.60 18.66 -3.79
N ASN A 385 7.80 19.19 -4.05
CA ASN A 385 8.87 18.48 -4.76
C ASN A 385 9.52 17.35 -3.94
N ASN A 386 9.19 17.23 -2.65
CA ASN A 386 9.73 16.19 -1.78
C ASN A 386 8.75 14.99 -1.70
N HIS A 387 9.13 13.88 -2.34
CA HIS A 387 8.33 12.65 -2.36
C HIS A 387 8.01 12.11 -0.96
N LEU A 388 8.94 12.16 0.00
CA LEU A 388 8.62 11.74 1.38
C LEU A 388 7.52 12.62 1.98
N TYR A 389 7.55 13.93 1.73
CA TYR A 389 6.54 14.85 2.25
C TYR A 389 5.16 14.51 1.69
N LEU A 390 5.04 14.47 0.36
CA LEU A 390 3.76 14.32 -0.33
C LEU A 390 3.22 12.88 -0.29
N ASP A 391 4.08 11.89 -0.51
CA ASP A 391 3.67 10.50 -0.74
C ASP A 391 3.54 9.70 0.57
N TYR A 392 4.20 10.14 1.65
CA TYR A 392 4.24 9.41 2.91
C TYR A 392 3.83 10.24 4.12
N LEU A 393 4.49 11.38 4.39
CA LEU A 393 4.27 12.13 5.62
C LEU A 393 2.85 12.71 5.71
N ILE A 394 2.43 13.47 4.70
CA ILE A 394 1.15 14.16 4.66
C ILE A 394 -0.03 13.17 4.72
N PRO A 395 -0.07 12.09 3.93
CA PRO A 395 -1.10 11.05 4.04
C PRO A 395 -1.25 10.45 5.44
N HIS A 396 -0.13 10.22 6.15
CA HIS A 396 -0.13 9.64 7.49
C HIS A 396 -0.43 10.64 8.62
N LEU A 397 -0.45 11.94 8.31
CA LEU A 397 -0.98 12.99 9.18
C LEU A 397 -2.49 13.17 9.07
N GLY A 398 -3.15 12.43 8.17
CA GLY A 398 -4.60 12.47 7.97
C GLY A 398 -5.04 13.23 6.73
N PHE A 399 -4.11 13.77 5.94
CA PHE A 399 -4.45 14.42 4.68
C PHE A 399 -4.93 13.42 3.62
N PHE A 400 -5.86 13.86 2.79
CA PHE A 400 -6.45 13.10 1.70
C PHE A 400 -6.82 14.03 0.53
N GLY A 401 -7.46 13.47 -0.51
CA GLY A 401 -7.71 14.17 -1.77
C GLY A 401 -6.56 14.01 -2.75
N GLU A 402 -6.79 14.41 -4.00
CA GLU A 402 -5.81 14.27 -5.08
C GLU A 402 -4.55 15.08 -4.84
N LYS A 403 -4.71 16.32 -4.37
CA LYS A 403 -3.60 17.24 -4.04
C LYS A 403 -3.09 17.07 -2.61
N LYS A 404 -3.63 16.09 -1.85
CA LYS A 404 -3.31 15.85 -0.42
C LYS A 404 -3.43 17.11 0.45
N ASN A 405 -4.40 17.96 0.12
CA ASN A 405 -4.67 19.26 0.73
C ASN A 405 -5.87 19.25 1.68
N LEU A 406 -6.67 18.18 1.71
CA LEU A 406 -7.86 18.09 2.55
C LEU A 406 -7.55 17.34 3.85
N ILE A 407 -8.04 17.87 4.98
CA ILE A 407 -7.89 17.23 6.29
C ILE A 407 -9.07 17.54 7.20
N LYS A 408 -9.37 16.62 8.14
CA LYS A 408 -10.38 16.87 9.18
C LYS A 408 -9.75 17.64 10.35
N PRO A 409 -10.48 18.59 10.98
CA PRO A 409 -9.97 19.32 12.16
C PRO A 409 -9.47 18.41 13.29
N ARG A 410 -10.14 17.27 13.49
CA ARG A 410 -9.73 16.23 14.45
C ARG A 410 -8.32 15.73 14.23
N ASP A 411 -7.96 15.45 12.97
CA ASP A 411 -6.65 14.87 12.63
C ASP A 411 -5.52 15.88 12.84
N ILE A 412 -5.80 17.18 12.62
CA ILE A 412 -4.86 18.25 12.99
C ILE A 412 -4.68 18.31 14.51
N GLY A 413 -5.77 18.32 15.28
CA GLY A 413 -5.72 18.38 16.75
C GLY A 413 -4.96 17.18 17.35
N LEU A 414 -5.13 15.98 16.78
CA LEU A 414 -4.38 14.80 17.19
C LEU A 414 -2.90 14.92 16.86
N ASN A 415 -2.55 15.34 15.64
CA ASN A 415 -1.17 15.43 15.17
C ASN A 415 -0.50 16.79 15.45
N PHE A 416 -1.07 17.59 16.35
CA PHE A 416 -0.77 19.01 16.55
C PHE A 416 0.72 19.34 16.68
N TYR A 417 1.49 18.52 17.39
CA TYR A 417 2.93 18.75 17.58
C TYR A 417 3.76 18.60 16.30
N LEU A 418 3.36 17.72 15.38
CA LEU A 418 4.00 17.61 14.06
C LEU A 418 3.59 18.78 13.17
N PHE A 419 2.32 19.20 13.23
CA PHE A 419 1.85 20.38 12.51
C PHE A 419 2.59 21.66 12.94
N LYS A 420 2.84 21.87 14.24
CA LYS A 420 3.70 22.97 14.74
C LYS A 420 5.14 22.93 14.20
N ARG A 421 5.64 21.75 13.80
CA ARG A 421 6.97 21.60 13.20
C ARG A 421 6.98 21.85 11.70
N LEU A 422 5.93 21.44 11.01
CA LEU A 422 5.81 21.57 9.57
C LEU A 422 5.32 22.95 9.13
N PHE A 423 4.50 23.61 9.96
CA PHE A 423 3.78 24.81 9.53
C PHE A 423 3.94 26.01 10.47
N LYS A 424 4.10 27.20 9.88
CA LYS A 424 4.16 28.51 10.55
C LYS A 424 2.76 29.14 10.58
N ILE A 425 1.90 28.65 11.47
CA ILE A 425 0.54 29.14 11.68
C ILE A 425 0.29 29.44 13.17
N ASP A 426 -0.56 30.45 13.41
CA ASP A 426 -1.22 30.62 14.71
C ASP A 426 -2.45 29.71 14.82
N TRP A 427 -2.24 28.54 15.41
CA TRP A 427 -3.27 27.51 15.53
C TRP A 427 -4.42 27.88 16.48
N LYS A 428 -4.25 28.89 17.34
CA LYS A 428 -5.27 29.32 18.31
C LYS A 428 -6.48 29.97 17.62
N LYS A 429 -6.30 30.48 16.40
CA LYS A 429 -7.36 31.15 15.63
C LYS A 429 -8.45 30.20 15.12
N ASN A 430 -8.25 28.88 15.18
CA ASN A 430 -9.26 27.90 14.78
C ASN A 430 -9.84 27.17 16.02
N PRO A 431 -11.11 27.45 16.40
CA PRO A 431 -11.74 26.86 17.57
C PRO A 431 -11.81 25.33 17.53
N SER A 432 -12.13 24.76 16.35
CA SER A 432 -12.24 23.31 16.16
C SER A 432 -10.92 22.60 16.42
N ILE A 433 -9.81 23.14 15.89
CA ILE A 433 -8.47 22.57 16.12
C ILE A 433 -8.09 22.69 17.60
N THR A 434 -8.40 23.84 18.22
CA THR A 434 -8.12 24.09 19.65
C THR A 434 -8.89 23.11 20.55
N TYR A 435 -10.17 22.87 20.26
CA TYR A 435 -11.00 21.89 20.95
C TYR A 435 -10.39 20.48 20.89
N PHE A 436 -10.05 19.99 19.69
CA PHE A 436 -9.47 18.64 19.54
C PHE A 436 -8.09 18.53 20.16
N ASN A 437 -7.24 19.57 20.03
CA ASN A 437 -5.95 19.60 20.71
C ASN A 437 -6.11 19.50 22.23
N MET A 438 -7.03 20.26 22.82
CA MET A 438 -7.32 20.20 24.27
C MET A 438 -7.89 18.84 24.69
N LYS A 439 -8.75 18.24 23.87
CA LYS A 439 -9.31 16.90 24.11
C LYS A 439 -8.23 15.80 24.13
N TYR A 440 -7.26 15.85 23.22
CA TYR A 440 -6.22 14.82 23.10
C TYR A 440 -5.00 15.06 24.00
N TRP A 441 -4.57 16.32 24.17
CA TRP A 441 -3.32 16.68 24.85
C TRP A 441 -3.52 17.43 26.17
N GLY A 442 -4.76 17.76 26.52
CA GLY A 442 -5.09 18.56 27.71
C GLY A 442 -4.53 19.97 27.64
N LYS A 443 -4.42 20.62 28.81
CA LYS A 443 -3.80 21.96 28.94
C LYS A 443 -2.29 21.96 28.71
N SER A 444 -1.65 20.80 28.54
CA SER A 444 -0.20 20.65 28.41
C SER A 444 0.32 21.04 27.02
N ALA A 445 0.39 22.35 26.76
CA ALA A 445 0.85 22.92 25.48
C ALA A 445 2.34 22.66 25.15
N ASN A 446 3.13 22.11 26.10
CA ASN A 446 4.61 22.06 26.04
C ASN A 446 5.21 20.64 26.03
N ILE A 447 4.54 19.62 25.49
CA ILE A 447 5.19 18.31 25.30
C ILE A 447 6.23 18.40 24.17
N SER A 448 7.52 18.30 24.52
CA SER A 448 8.63 18.34 23.56
C SER A 448 8.97 16.93 23.03
N ILE A 449 8.33 16.52 21.92
CA ILE A 449 8.63 15.22 21.30
C ILE A 449 10.03 15.23 20.68
N LYS A 450 10.91 14.32 21.11
CA LYS A 450 12.30 14.15 20.63
C LYS A 450 12.37 13.09 19.53
N SER A 451 13.30 13.23 18.58
CA SER A 451 13.45 12.26 17.47
C SER A 451 13.87 10.88 17.96
N LYS A 452 14.66 10.82 19.04
CA LYS A 452 15.08 9.56 19.67
C LYS A 452 13.92 8.67 20.13
N GLN A 453 12.75 9.27 20.40
CA GLN A 453 11.56 8.52 20.81
C GLN A 453 10.96 7.71 19.64
N GLY A 454 11.35 7.99 18.39
CA GLY A 454 10.94 7.25 17.20
C GLY A 454 11.84 6.08 16.84
N LEU A 455 13.01 5.93 17.47
CA LEU A 455 13.96 4.86 17.18
C LEU A 455 13.37 3.44 17.29
N PRO A 456 12.43 3.14 18.21
CA PRO A 456 11.80 1.82 18.26
C PRO A 456 10.98 1.47 17.01
N LEU A 457 10.48 2.46 16.27
CA LEU A 457 9.73 2.27 15.01
C LEU A 457 10.64 2.18 13.78
N LEU A 458 11.96 2.32 13.94
CA LEU A 458 12.88 2.03 12.86
C LEU A 458 13.04 0.52 12.73
N ARG A 459 12.86 0.04 11.50
CA ARG A 459 13.33 -1.28 11.09
C ARG A 459 14.85 -1.23 11.08
N TYR A 460 15.49 -1.99 11.97
CA TYR A 460 16.92 -2.27 11.89
C TYR A 460 17.07 -3.49 10.99
N GLY A 461 18.13 -3.51 10.17
CA GLY A 461 18.36 -4.49 9.10
C GLY A 461 18.67 -5.89 9.60
N VAL A 462 17.76 -6.46 10.37
CA VAL A 462 17.73 -7.89 10.64
C VAL A 462 17.04 -8.51 9.43
N ASP A 463 17.82 -9.18 8.60
CA ASP A 463 17.26 -10.18 7.70
C ASP A 463 16.71 -11.28 8.59
N TYR A 464 15.39 -11.33 8.70
CA TYR A 464 14.69 -12.44 9.32
C TYR A 464 14.89 -13.64 8.38
N THR A 465 16.04 -14.30 8.52
CA THR A 465 16.30 -15.61 7.92
C THR A 465 15.56 -16.61 8.78
N HIS A 466 14.40 -16.97 8.29
CA HIS A 466 13.59 -17.99 8.89
C HIS A 466 13.51 -19.09 7.85
N ASP A 467 14.37 -20.10 7.98
CA ASP A 467 14.06 -21.49 7.60
C ASP A 467 12.92 -22.02 8.51
N VAL A 468 11.93 -21.18 8.80
CA VAL A 468 10.66 -21.61 9.37
C VAL A 468 10.02 -22.43 8.29
N GLY A 469 9.57 -23.64 8.62
CA GLY A 469 8.98 -24.61 7.70
C GLY A 469 7.79 -24.07 6.92
N LEU A 470 8.08 -23.20 5.94
CA LEU A 470 7.17 -22.59 4.99
C LEU A 470 6.56 -23.67 4.08
N GLU A 471 7.25 -24.80 3.96
CA GLU A 471 6.76 -26.04 3.36
C GLU A 471 5.54 -26.64 4.07
N PHE A 472 5.26 -26.28 5.33
CA PHE A 472 4.06 -26.70 6.06
C PHE A 472 2.92 -25.67 6.02
N LEU A 473 3.15 -24.47 5.47
CA LEU A 473 2.12 -23.44 5.36
C LEU A 473 1.34 -23.62 4.06
N ASN A 474 0.06 -23.94 4.19
CA ASN A 474 -0.83 -24.01 3.04
C ASN A 474 -0.99 -22.62 2.41
N ASN A 475 -0.66 -22.50 1.11
CA ASN A 475 -0.70 -21.24 0.37
C ASN A 475 -2.07 -20.57 0.39
N ASP A 476 -3.15 -21.35 0.54
CA ASP A 476 -4.51 -20.82 0.55
C ASP A 476 -4.91 -20.14 1.87
N ASP A 477 -4.29 -20.55 2.98
CA ASP A 477 -4.61 -20.10 4.35
C ASP A 477 -3.77 -18.90 4.80
N VAL A 478 -2.71 -18.58 4.04
CA VAL A 478 -1.73 -17.54 4.39
C VAL A 478 -1.75 -16.41 3.36
N MET A 479 -1.48 -15.20 3.84
CA MET A 479 -1.19 -14.04 3.00
C MET A 479 0.02 -13.28 3.53
N ILE A 480 0.70 -12.57 2.64
CA ILE A 480 1.77 -11.64 3.00
C ILE A 480 1.18 -10.25 3.20
N VAL A 481 1.50 -9.59 4.31
CA VAL A 481 1.03 -8.24 4.59
C VAL A 481 2.23 -7.33 4.85
N GLU A 482 2.31 -6.24 4.10
CA GLU A 482 3.16 -5.11 4.45
C GLU A 482 2.42 -4.21 5.45
N TRP A 483 3.00 -4.04 6.63
CA TRP A 483 2.49 -3.15 7.66
C TRP A 483 3.05 -1.75 7.49
N ASP A 484 2.21 -0.74 7.69
CA ASP A 484 2.62 0.67 7.65
C ASP A 484 2.19 1.40 8.93
N ILE A 485 2.73 2.59 9.15
CA ILE A 485 2.39 3.41 10.31
C ILE A 485 0.93 3.86 10.23
N ALA A 486 0.18 3.69 11.31
CA ALA A 486 -1.23 4.03 11.31
C ALA A 486 -1.43 5.55 11.25
N GLY A 487 -2.27 6.01 10.32
CA GLY A 487 -2.65 7.43 10.19
C GLY A 487 -3.27 7.98 11.48
N ASN A 488 -4.02 7.16 12.21
CA ASN A 488 -4.51 7.36 13.58
C ASN A 488 -4.46 5.99 14.30
N LEU A 489 -4.34 5.95 15.64
CA LEU A 489 -4.47 4.66 16.33
C LEU A 489 -5.86 4.07 16.06
N VAL A 490 -5.88 2.79 15.69
CA VAL A 490 -7.11 2.03 15.46
C VAL A 490 -7.03 0.82 16.37
N TYR A 491 -7.98 0.70 17.31
CA TYR A 491 -7.92 -0.30 18.40
C TYR A 491 -6.58 -0.34 19.15
N GLY A 492 -5.97 0.83 19.38
CA GLY A 492 -4.67 0.94 20.06
C GLY A 492 -3.47 0.54 19.21
N SER A 493 -3.64 0.07 17.97
CA SER A 493 -2.52 -0.30 17.11
C SER A 493 -1.81 0.90 16.49
N GLN A 494 -0.48 0.85 16.50
CA GLN A 494 0.44 1.81 15.89
C GLN A 494 0.64 1.56 14.39
N VAL A 495 0.36 0.34 13.95
CA VAL A 495 0.63 -0.15 12.59
C VAL A 495 -0.60 -0.81 12.01
N ILE A 496 -0.82 -0.61 10.72
CA ILE A 496 -1.97 -1.13 9.97
C ILE A 496 -1.56 -1.45 8.54
N ALA A 497 -2.35 -2.27 7.86
CA ALA A 497 -2.27 -2.40 6.41
C ALA A 497 -3.59 -1.98 5.77
N TYR A 498 -3.53 -1.48 4.54
CA TYR A 498 -4.70 -0.99 3.81
C TYR A 498 -5.00 -1.88 2.60
N GLU A 499 -6.19 -2.48 2.61
CA GLU A 499 -6.79 -3.21 1.49
C GLU A 499 -8.17 -2.58 1.16
N THR A 500 -9.17 -3.39 0.78
CA THR A 500 -10.59 -3.03 0.86
C THR A 500 -11.02 -2.72 2.31
N HIS A 501 -10.28 -3.26 3.27
CA HIS A 501 -10.46 -3.09 4.71
C HIS A 501 -9.14 -2.64 5.35
N ILE A 502 -9.21 -2.08 6.56
CA ILE A 502 -8.03 -1.79 7.40
C ILE A 502 -7.68 -3.07 8.15
N LEU A 503 -6.45 -3.55 8.01
CA LEU A 503 -5.94 -4.66 8.80
C LEU A 503 -5.21 -4.15 10.04
N ILE A 504 -5.42 -4.82 11.17
CA ILE A 504 -4.81 -4.50 12.46
C ILE A 504 -4.25 -5.80 13.04
N PRO A 505 -3.02 -5.81 13.58
CA PRO A 505 -2.48 -7.01 14.22
C PRO A 505 -3.28 -7.32 15.49
N ASP A 506 -3.50 -8.61 15.78
CA ASP A 506 -4.05 -9.03 17.07
C ASP A 506 -3.15 -8.54 18.21
N PHE A 507 -3.70 -7.75 19.13
CA PHE A 507 -2.95 -7.18 20.25
C PHE A 507 -2.44 -8.24 21.25
N ARG A 508 -3.01 -9.44 21.22
CA ARG A 508 -2.54 -10.59 22.01
C ARG A 508 -1.37 -11.32 21.34
N ASN A 509 -1.07 -11.00 20.09
CA ASN A 509 0.06 -11.58 19.39
C ASN A 509 1.36 -11.07 19.99
N HIS A 510 2.33 -11.97 20.18
CA HIS A 510 3.65 -11.62 20.72
C HIS A 510 4.37 -10.56 19.87
N LEU A 511 4.12 -10.52 18.55
CA LEU A 511 4.70 -9.54 17.64
C LEU A 511 3.98 -8.19 17.65
N PHE A 512 2.85 -8.01 18.35
CA PHE A 512 2.07 -6.76 18.29
C PHE A 512 2.90 -5.51 18.62
N PHE A 513 3.73 -5.57 19.67
CA PHE A 513 4.58 -4.46 20.08
C PHE A 513 5.88 -4.36 19.29
N ASP A 514 6.27 -5.44 18.60
CA ASP A 514 7.48 -5.56 17.79
C ASP A 514 7.26 -5.26 16.32
N LEU A 515 6.00 -5.20 15.88
CA LEU A 515 5.62 -4.88 14.53
C LEU A 515 5.87 -3.39 14.25
N LYS A 516 6.62 -3.13 13.18
CA LYS A 516 7.09 -1.80 12.80
C LYS A 516 6.53 -1.41 11.43
N PRO A 517 6.49 -0.10 11.10
CA PRO A 517 6.24 0.33 9.74
C PRO A 517 7.25 -0.31 8.79
N PHE A 518 6.77 -0.73 7.62
CA PHE A 518 7.49 -1.46 6.58
C PHE A 518 7.93 -2.89 6.93
N ASP A 519 7.41 -3.49 8.01
CA ASP A 519 7.58 -4.92 8.23
C ASP A 519 6.71 -5.71 7.25
N LEU A 520 7.29 -6.75 6.65
CA LEU A 520 6.57 -7.75 5.88
C LEU A 520 6.32 -8.97 6.77
N CYS A 521 5.10 -9.49 6.77
CA CYS A 521 4.74 -10.63 7.61
C CYS A 521 3.89 -11.65 6.88
N TYR A 522 4.07 -12.92 7.23
CA TYR A 522 3.08 -13.95 6.99
C TYR A 522 1.96 -13.81 8.00
N CYS A 523 0.73 -13.80 7.51
CA CYS A 523 -0.49 -13.60 8.27
C CYS A 523 -1.50 -14.68 7.89
N LYS A 524 -2.35 -15.10 8.84
CA LYS A 524 -3.53 -15.90 8.48
C LYS A 524 -4.46 -15.06 7.60
N ARG A 525 -4.90 -15.64 6.48
CA ARG A 525 -5.81 -15.00 5.53
C ARG A 525 -7.19 -14.78 6.16
N THR A 526 -7.67 -15.74 6.92
CA THR A 526 -8.94 -15.62 7.64
C THR A 526 -8.76 -14.70 8.86
N PRO A 527 -9.50 -13.58 8.95
CA PRO A 527 -9.39 -12.67 10.07
C PRO A 527 -9.92 -13.33 11.35
N LYS A 528 -9.27 -13.05 12.47
CA LYS A 528 -9.73 -13.49 13.80
C LYS A 528 -11.01 -12.78 14.20
N GLU A 529 -11.13 -11.51 13.82
CA GLU A 529 -12.31 -10.70 14.08
C GLU A 529 -12.48 -9.66 12.95
N VAL A 530 -13.74 -9.38 12.58
CA VAL A 530 -14.08 -8.26 11.68
C VAL A 530 -15.00 -7.29 12.42
N THR A 531 -14.63 -6.01 12.48
CA THR A 531 -15.33 -5.01 13.28
C THR A 531 -16.17 -4.06 12.44
N LYS A 532 -17.05 -3.26 13.09
CA LYS A 532 -17.99 -2.30 12.48
C LYS A 532 -17.35 -1.26 11.54
N GLU A 533 -16.04 -1.03 11.67
CA GLU A 533 -15.34 0.11 11.07
C GLU A 533 -14.48 -0.27 9.86
N GLN A 534 -14.86 -1.32 9.13
CA GLN A 534 -14.04 -1.91 8.06
C GLN A 534 -12.65 -2.35 8.56
N CYS A 535 -12.52 -2.68 9.85
CA CYS A 535 -11.24 -3.11 10.42
C CYS A 535 -11.27 -4.62 10.68
N LYS A 536 -10.28 -5.35 10.16
CA LYS A 536 -10.08 -6.79 10.35
C LYS A 536 -8.87 -7.01 11.26
N ILE A 537 -9.07 -7.77 12.33
CA ILE A 537 -7.99 -8.20 13.23
C ILE A 537 -7.35 -9.44 12.64
N ILE A 538 -6.06 -9.35 12.36
CA ILE A 538 -5.28 -10.38 11.68
C ILE A 538 -4.26 -10.98 12.64
N GLU A 539 -4.16 -12.31 12.60
CA GLU A 539 -3.13 -13.03 13.33
C GLU A 539 -1.83 -13.02 12.51
N VAL A 540 -0.79 -12.39 13.08
CA VAL A 540 0.55 -12.36 12.50
C VAL A 540 1.27 -13.66 12.87
N ILE A 541 1.65 -14.45 11.88
CA ILE A 541 2.34 -15.73 12.10
C ILE A 541 3.80 -15.43 12.41
N THR A 542 4.49 -14.77 11.49
CA THR A 542 5.90 -14.39 11.64
C THR A 542 6.28 -13.28 10.65
N LYS A 543 7.42 -12.62 10.88
CA LYS A 543 8.02 -11.68 9.92
C LYS A 543 8.69 -12.45 8.79
N CYS A 544 8.70 -11.91 7.58
CA CYS A 544 9.31 -12.54 6.42
C CYS A 544 10.36 -11.65 5.74
N SER A 545 11.36 -12.29 5.13
CA SER A 545 12.37 -11.62 4.32
C SER A 545 11.80 -11.21 2.95
N PHE A 546 12.50 -10.32 2.23
CA PHE A 546 12.11 -9.99 0.86
C PHE A 546 12.24 -11.19 -0.07
N LYS A 547 13.26 -12.04 0.13
CA LYS A 547 13.47 -13.28 -0.62
C LYS A 547 12.27 -14.22 -0.47
N ASP A 548 11.83 -14.46 0.77
CA ASP A 548 10.71 -15.35 1.06
C ASP A 548 9.40 -14.76 0.53
N ALA A 549 9.18 -13.45 0.71
CA ALA A 549 7.99 -12.79 0.21
C ALA A 549 7.90 -12.89 -1.33
N ILE A 550 8.98 -12.62 -2.05
CA ILE A 550 9.02 -12.71 -3.52
C ILE A 550 8.81 -14.16 -3.97
N SER A 551 9.48 -15.13 -3.34
CA SER A 551 9.31 -16.56 -3.61
C SER A 551 7.86 -17.02 -3.42
N SER A 552 7.26 -16.69 -2.29
CA SER A 552 5.87 -17.04 -1.97
C SER A 552 4.87 -16.39 -2.93
N VAL A 553 5.05 -15.11 -3.28
CA VAL A 553 4.20 -14.44 -4.27
C VAL A 553 4.34 -15.10 -5.65
N SER A 554 5.55 -15.52 -6.03
CA SER A 554 5.78 -16.28 -7.28
C SER A 554 5.06 -17.63 -7.30
N LYS A 555 4.81 -18.23 -6.12
CA LYS A 555 4.08 -19.48 -5.94
C LYS A 555 2.55 -19.28 -5.81
N GLY A 556 2.08 -18.03 -5.88
CA GLY A 556 0.65 -17.69 -5.86
C GLY A 556 0.11 -17.25 -4.51
N VAL A 557 0.94 -17.09 -3.47
CA VAL A 557 0.49 -16.56 -2.16
C VAL A 557 -0.07 -15.15 -2.33
N LYS A 558 -1.24 -14.89 -1.74
CA LYS A 558 -1.88 -13.57 -1.77
C LYS A 558 -1.08 -12.57 -0.94
N PHE A 559 -1.12 -11.30 -1.33
CA PHE A 559 -0.38 -10.26 -0.63
C PHE A 559 -1.14 -8.93 -0.58
N ILE A 560 -0.82 -8.15 0.44
CA ILE A 560 -1.21 -6.75 0.61
C ILE A 560 0.07 -5.94 0.65
N GLU A 561 0.36 -5.25 -0.45
CA GLU A 561 1.55 -4.42 -0.59
C GLU A 561 1.30 -2.97 -0.14
N GLY A 562 2.37 -2.30 0.31
CA GLY A 562 2.38 -0.87 0.61
C GLY A 562 3.48 -0.15 -0.17
N SER A 563 4.64 -0.02 0.45
CA SER A 563 5.82 0.62 -0.12
C SER A 563 6.63 -0.32 -1.02
N TYR A 564 6.70 -1.61 -0.72
CA TYR A 564 7.43 -2.59 -1.53
C TYR A 564 6.52 -3.20 -2.62
N PRO A 565 6.85 -3.04 -3.91
CA PRO A 565 5.95 -3.43 -5.01
C PRO A 565 6.01 -4.94 -5.32
N LEU A 566 5.45 -5.77 -4.45
CA LEU A 566 5.34 -7.21 -4.64
C LEU A 566 4.50 -7.59 -5.88
N SER A 567 3.56 -6.73 -6.29
CA SER A 567 2.75 -6.91 -7.49
C SER A 567 3.57 -6.97 -8.78
N PHE A 568 4.79 -6.43 -8.79
CA PHE A 568 5.69 -6.54 -9.94
C PHE A 568 6.07 -8.00 -10.21
N VAL A 569 6.17 -8.84 -9.18
CA VAL A 569 6.43 -10.28 -9.32
C VAL A 569 5.35 -10.93 -10.18
N GLN A 570 4.07 -10.72 -9.85
CA GLN A 570 2.96 -11.29 -10.61
C GLN A 570 2.85 -10.69 -12.02
N LYS A 571 3.05 -9.38 -12.18
CA LYS A 571 3.00 -8.73 -13.50
C LYS A 571 4.07 -9.26 -14.45
N VAL A 572 5.25 -9.57 -13.92
CA VAL A 572 6.33 -10.17 -14.71
C VAL A 572 5.97 -11.60 -15.10
N LEU A 573 5.51 -12.44 -14.16
CA LEU A 573 5.09 -13.82 -14.45
C LEU A 573 3.92 -13.90 -15.44
N LYS A 574 3.00 -12.93 -15.38
CA LYS A 574 1.87 -12.80 -16.32
C LYS A 574 2.24 -12.09 -17.62
N LYS A 575 3.52 -11.68 -17.79
CA LYS A 575 4.03 -11.00 -18.98
C LYS A 575 3.41 -9.62 -19.25
N GLU A 576 2.72 -9.04 -18.27
CA GLU A 576 2.13 -7.69 -18.30
C GLU A 576 3.19 -6.59 -18.13
N LEU A 577 4.32 -6.91 -17.47
CA LEU A 577 5.43 -6.00 -17.26
C LEU A 577 6.75 -6.65 -17.68
N ASN A 578 7.45 -6.01 -18.62
CA ASN A 578 8.77 -6.45 -19.04
C ASN A 578 9.77 -6.40 -17.84
N PRO A 579 10.57 -7.46 -17.60
CA PRO A 579 11.55 -7.53 -16.51
C PRO A 579 12.49 -6.33 -16.43
N PHE A 580 13.02 -5.87 -17.57
CA PHE A 580 13.97 -4.77 -17.61
C PHE A 580 13.31 -3.43 -17.30
N LYS A 581 12.08 -3.22 -17.80
CA LYS A 581 11.25 -2.05 -17.45
C LYS A 581 10.92 -2.05 -15.95
N ALA A 582 10.64 -3.21 -15.36
CA ALA A 582 10.39 -3.33 -13.92
C ALA A 582 11.58 -2.83 -13.09
N ILE A 583 12.80 -3.26 -13.40
CA ILE A 583 14.03 -2.82 -12.72
C ILE A 583 14.21 -1.30 -12.84
N GLN A 584 14.03 -0.75 -14.05
CA GLN A 584 14.16 0.69 -14.25
C GLN A 584 13.21 1.50 -13.37
N ILE A 585 11.96 1.06 -13.24
CA ILE A 585 10.97 1.73 -12.37
C ILE A 585 11.42 1.68 -10.90
N LEU A 586 11.89 0.52 -10.43
CA LEU A 586 12.38 0.37 -9.05
C LEU A 586 13.62 1.22 -8.77
N GLU A 587 14.57 1.24 -9.70
CA GLU A 587 15.81 1.99 -9.55
C GLU A 587 15.61 3.50 -9.67
N LYS A 588 14.59 3.97 -10.38
CA LYS A 588 14.23 5.39 -10.41
C LYS A 588 13.31 5.79 -9.26
N SER A 589 12.86 4.84 -8.44
CA SER A 589 11.89 5.12 -7.38
C SER A 589 12.44 6.07 -6.31
N PRO A 590 11.70 7.15 -5.97
CA PRO A 590 12.08 8.05 -4.89
C PRO A 590 11.96 7.40 -3.50
N LYS A 591 11.23 6.28 -3.40
CA LYS A 591 11.07 5.48 -2.17
C LYS A 591 12.40 5.08 -1.54
N LYS A 592 13.47 4.91 -2.33
CA LYS A 592 14.84 4.62 -1.87
C LYS A 592 15.36 5.59 -0.80
N GLN A 593 14.85 6.82 -0.78
CA GLN A 593 15.30 7.85 0.17
C GLN A 593 14.76 7.61 1.59
N TYR A 594 13.56 7.03 1.72
CA TYR A 594 12.84 6.99 2.99
C TYR A 594 12.27 5.63 3.40
N VAL A 595 12.05 4.71 2.45
CA VAL A 595 11.62 3.34 2.75
C VAL A 595 12.85 2.54 3.20
N PRO A 596 12.85 1.97 4.42
CA PRO A 596 13.96 1.16 4.92
C PRO A 596 14.26 -0.03 3.99
N HIS A 597 15.53 -0.38 3.82
CA HIS A 597 15.97 -1.57 3.09
C HIS A 597 15.42 -1.71 1.65
N PHE A 598 14.99 -0.61 1.01
CA PHE A 598 14.47 -0.66 -0.37
C PHE A 598 15.53 -1.16 -1.37
N TYR A 599 16.80 -0.86 -1.13
CA TYR A 599 17.91 -1.42 -1.93
C TYR A 599 18.03 -2.95 -1.78
N GLN A 600 17.77 -3.49 -0.60
CA GLN A 600 17.73 -4.95 -0.38
C GLN A 600 16.56 -5.58 -1.15
N PHE A 601 15.39 -4.94 -1.12
CA PHE A 601 14.26 -5.39 -1.95
C PHE A 601 14.62 -5.41 -3.45
N ILE A 602 15.27 -4.36 -3.97
CA ILE A 602 15.73 -4.33 -5.37
C ILE A 602 16.70 -5.48 -5.65
N TYR A 603 17.62 -5.77 -4.73
CA TYR A 603 18.58 -6.85 -4.86
C TYR A 603 17.87 -8.21 -4.98
N GLU A 604 16.99 -8.56 -4.05
CA GLU A 604 16.23 -9.83 -4.10
C GLU A 604 15.31 -9.90 -5.32
N PHE A 605 14.73 -8.77 -5.74
CA PHE A 605 13.91 -8.72 -6.95
C PHE A 605 14.74 -8.96 -8.21
N LYS A 606 16.00 -8.47 -8.29
CA LYS A 606 16.92 -8.79 -9.39
C LYS A 606 17.25 -10.28 -9.45
N GLU A 607 17.40 -10.95 -8.31
CA GLU A 607 17.59 -12.42 -8.26
C GLU A 607 16.37 -13.17 -8.83
N PHE A 608 15.17 -12.78 -8.41
CA PHE A 608 13.93 -13.34 -8.95
C PHE A 608 13.81 -13.13 -10.47
N LEU A 609 14.10 -11.92 -10.96
CA LEU A 609 14.02 -11.63 -12.39
C LEU A 609 15.04 -12.44 -13.17
N PHE A 610 16.26 -12.58 -12.66
CA PHE A 610 17.28 -13.40 -13.31
C PHE A 610 16.81 -14.85 -13.49
N ASN A 611 16.28 -15.47 -12.44
CA ASN A 611 15.75 -16.83 -12.49
C ASN A 611 14.54 -16.96 -13.44
N THR A 612 13.69 -15.93 -13.49
CA THR A 612 12.55 -15.89 -14.42
C THR A 612 13.02 -15.76 -15.87
N ILE A 613 14.03 -14.92 -16.12
CA ILE A 613 14.61 -14.71 -17.44
C ILE A 613 15.22 -16.00 -17.99
N LEU A 614 15.97 -16.75 -17.17
CA LEU A 614 16.56 -18.03 -17.58
C LEU A 614 15.50 -19.10 -17.90
N LYS A 615 14.43 -19.18 -17.11
CA LYS A 615 13.33 -20.13 -17.39
C LYS A 615 12.57 -19.81 -18.67
N GLU A 616 12.51 -18.53 -19.05
CA GLU A 616 11.76 -18.01 -20.19
C GLU A 616 12.66 -17.49 -21.31
N GLU A 617 13.87 -18.05 -21.46
CA GLU A 617 14.90 -17.59 -22.41
C GLU A 617 14.35 -17.40 -23.83
N GLU A 618 13.56 -18.33 -24.34
CA GLU A 618 12.94 -18.25 -25.67
C GLU A 618 12.00 -17.04 -25.80
N TYR A 619 11.21 -16.76 -24.77
CA TYR A 619 10.22 -15.67 -24.76
C TYR A 619 10.88 -14.29 -24.69
N LEU A 620 11.96 -14.14 -23.93
CA LEU A 620 12.59 -12.83 -23.70
C LEU A 620 13.74 -12.53 -24.66
N PHE A 621 14.50 -13.54 -25.09
CA PHE A 621 15.64 -13.35 -25.98
C PHE A 621 15.33 -13.60 -27.44
N ASN A 622 14.23 -14.29 -27.76
CA ASN A 622 13.65 -14.54 -29.10
C ASN A 622 14.65 -14.25 -30.24
N ASN A 623 15.76 -14.99 -30.22
CA ASN A 623 16.96 -14.94 -31.07
C ASN A 623 17.20 -13.65 -31.88
N ASN A 624 17.20 -12.46 -31.25
CA ASN A 624 17.45 -11.20 -31.96
C ASN A 624 18.60 -10.42 -31.34
N GLU A 625 19.72 -10.30 -32.05
CA GLU A 625 20.84 -9.39 -31.70
C GLU A 625 20.33 -7.98 -31.41
N LYS A 626 19.28 -7.53 -32.12
CA LYS A 626 18.61 -6.24 -31.88
C LYS A 626 18.08 -6.08 -30.44
N PHE A 627 17.55 -7.14 -29.83
CA PHE A 627 17.02 -7.05 -28.47
C PHE A 627 18.14 -6.85 -27.44
N VAL A 628 19.23 -7.61 -27.55
CA VAL A 628 20.37 -7.49 -26.64
C VAL A 628 21.11 -6.18 -26.86
N ASN A 629 21.31 -5.75 -28.11
CA ASN A 629 21.87 -4.44 -28.41
C ASN A 629 21.06 -3.31 -27.75
N ASN A 630 19.72 -3.38 -27.82
CA ASN A 630 18.85 -2.35 -27.24
C ASN A 630 18.76 -2.38 -25.71
N ASN A 631 19.05 -3.52 -25.06
CA ASN A 631 18.88 -3.71 -23.61
C ASN A 631 20.19 -4.03 -22.87
N PHE A 632 21.34 -3.92 -23.54
CA PHE A 632 22.65 -4.34 -23.02
C PHE A 632 22.97 -3.74 -21.64
N ASP A 633 22.78 -2.43 -21.48
CA ASP A 633 22.98 -1.73 -20.20
C ASP A 633 22.09 -2.29 -19.08
N MET A 634 20.88 -2.74 -19.41
CA MET A 634 19.95 -3.30 -18.44
C MET A 634 20.33 -4.72 -18.05
N ILE A 635 20.84 -5.52 -18.99
CA ILE A 635 21.39 -6.85 -18.74
C ILE A 635 22.62 -6.75 -17.82
N LEU A 636 23.53 -5.82 -18.11
CA LEU A 636 24.68 -5.54 -17.25
C LEU A 636 24.26 -5.11 -15.84
N ASN A 637 23.16 -4.37 -15.73
CA ASN A 637 22.63 -3.93 -14.44
C ASN A 637 21.91 -5.05 -13.66
N LEU A 638 21.18 -5.94 -14.34
CA LEU A 638 20.59 -7.16 -13.75
C LEU A 638 21.69 -8.02 -13.11
N LEU A 639 22.82 -8.18 -13.80
CA LEU A 639 23.97 -8.97 -13.36
C LEU A 639 24.92 -8.25 -12.39
N ASN A 640 24.61 -7.02 -11.99
CA ASN A 640 25.48 -6.18 -11.15
C ASN A 640 26.91 -6.01 -11.75
N LEU A 641 27.02 -5.94 -13.07
CA LEU A 641 28.27 -5.81 -13.81
C LEU A 641 28.61 -4.38 -14.22
N LYS A 642 27.63 -3.47 -14.29
CA LYS A 642 27.81 -2.10 -14.81
C LYS A 642 28.97 -1.34 -14.18
N GLU A 643 29.12 -1.43 -12.85
CA GLU A 643 30.24 -0.80 -12.13
C GLU A 643 31.54 -1.59 -12.30
N ALA A 644 31.47 -2.93 -12.29
CA ALA A 644 32.63 -3.81 -12.38
C ALA A 644 33.37 -3.71 -13.73
N ILE A 645 32.67 -3.33 -14.80
CA ILE A 645 33.24 -3.20 -16.16
C ILE A 645 33.37 -1.73 -16.59
N SER A 646 33.17 -0.81 -15.65
CA SER A 646 33.13 0.63 -15.92
C SER A 646 34.40 1.08 -16.66
N GLY A 647 34.21 1.78 -17.77
CA GLY A 647 35.30 2.25 -18.62
C GLY A 647 35.81 1.24 -19.65
N ILE A 648 35.15 0.11 -19.85
CA ILE A 648 35.41 -0.78 -20.99
C ILE A 648 34.19 -0.79 -21.90
N GLN A 649 34.37 -0.44 -23.18
CA GLN A 649 33.34 -0.61 -24.20
C GLN A 649 33.36 -2.07 -24.67
N ILE A 650 32.26 -2.77 -24.41
CA ILE A 650 32.09 -4.20 -24.72
C ILE A 650 31.04 -4.32 -25.82
N PRO A 651 31.32 -5.06 -26.92
CA PRO A 651 30.31 -5.36 -27.93
C PRO A 651 29.16 -6.18 -27.31
N PRO A 652 27.88 -5.78 -27.46
CA PRO A 652 26.78 -6.51 -26.82
C PRO A 652 26.66 -7.96 -27.27
N ASN A 653 27.01 -8.25 -28.52
CA ASN A 653 26.99 -9.61 -29.07
C ASN A 653 27.98 -10.56 -28.37
N MET A 654 28.95 -10.03 -27.63
CA MET A 654 29.98 -10.83 -26.96
C MET A 654 29.42 -11.68 -25.82
N ILE A 655 28.34 -11.23 -25.17
CA ILE A 655 27.74 -11.93 -24.02
C ILE A 655 26.52 -12.77 -24.41
N LEU A 656 26.01 -12.64 -25.64
CA LEU A 656 24.78 -13.31 -26.12
C LEU A 656 24.82 -14.83 -25.91
N ASN A 657 25.95 -15.47 -26.21
CA ASN A 657 26.06 -16.93 -26.19
C ASN A 657 26.12 -17.51 -24.78
N LEU A 658 26.41 -16.69 -23.75
CA LEU A 658 26.50 -17.15 -22.37
C LEU A 658 25.11 -17.35 -21.73
N PHE A 659 24.09 -16.64 -22.24
CA PHE A 659 22.70 -16.79 -21.81
C PHE A 659 21.97 -17.99 -22.45
N LYS A 660 22.65 -18.82 -23.25
CA LYS A 660 22.07 -20.02 -23.88
C LYS A 660 22.40 -21.30 -23.12
N THR A 661 23.01 -21.17 -21.94
CA THR A 661 23.48 -22.31 -21.15
C THR A 661 22.40 -22.67 -20.13
N PRO A 662 21.69 -23.79 -20.27
CA PRO A 662 20.66 -24.16 -19.30
C PRO A 662 21.29 -24.36 -17.91
N GLN A 663 20.57 -23.92 -16.87
CA GLN A 663 20.89 -24.12 -15.45
C GLN A 663 22.08 -23.32 -14.87
N ILE A 664 22.54 -22.24 -15.52
CA ILE A 664 23.58 -21.37 -14.94
C ILE A 664 23.02 -20.46 -13.83
N THR A 665 23.72 -20.32 -12.71
CA THR A 665 23.35 -19.33 -11.68
C THR A 665 23.83 -17.92 -12.07
N LYS A 666 23.27 -16.90 -11.41
CA LYS A 666 23.62 -15.50 -11.67
C LYS A 666 25.11 -15.21 -11.45
N ASP A 667 25.66 -15.73 -10.35
CA ASP A 667 27.05 -15.51 -9.98
C ASP A 667 28.00 -16.28 -10.91
N GLU A 668 27.65 -17.49 -11.34
CA GLU A 668 28.42 -18.23 -12.35
C GLU A 668 28.46 -17.48 -13.68
N LEU A 669 27.31 -16.99 -14.16
CA LEU A 669 27.24 -16.22 -15.39
C LEU A 669 28.03 -14.92 -15.29
N ARG A 670 27.96 -14.24 -14.13
CA ARG A 670 28.75 -13.04 -13.84
C ARG A 670 30.26 -13.31 -13.94
N ILE A 671 30.73 -14.40 -13.34
CA ILE A 671 32.14 -14.82 -13.40
C ILE A 671 32.55 -15.14 -14.84
N GLN A 672 31.73 -15.88 -15.58
CA GLN A 672 32.01 -16.21 -16.98
C GLN A 672 32.14 -14.95 -17.85
N ILE A 673 31.24 -13.97 -17.68
CA ILE A 673 31.30 -12.70 -18.41
C ILE A 673 32.58 -11.92 -18.05
N LEU A 674 32.95 -11.82 -16.76
CA LEU A 674 34.18 -11.14 -16.36
C LEU A 674 35.43 -11.80 -16.95
N ASN A 675 35.48 -13.13 -16.96
CA ASN A 675 36.57 -13.89 -17.58
C ASN A 675 36.64 -13.68 -19.09
N LEU A 676 35.50 -13.62 -19.76
CA LEU A 676 35.40 -13.34 -21.18
C LEU A 676 35.92 -11.92 -21.51
N ILE A 677 35.55 -10.92 -20.71
CA ILE A 677 36.07 -9.55 -20.86
C ILE A 677 37.57 -9.50 -20.58
N HIS A 678 38.08 -10.23 -19.59
CA HIS A 678 39.53 -10.34 -19.38
C HIS A 678 40.26 -10.91 -20.60
N LYS A 679 39.69 -11.89 -21.30
CA LYS A 679 40.23 -12.42 -22.56
C LYS A 679 40.20 -11.35 -23.66
N TYR A 680 39.11 -10.60 -23.78
CA TYR A 680 38.97 -9.51 -24.75
C TYR A 680 40.02 -8.41 -24.56
N VAL A 681 40.18 -7.91 -23.33
CA VAL A 681 41.19 -6.90 -23.00
C VAL A 681 42.59 -7.40 -23.38
N ARG A 682 42.93 -8.64 -23.00
CA ARG A 682 44.23 -9.25 -23.34
C ARG A 682 44.43 -9.40 -24.86
N GLN A 683 43.39 -9.74 -25.61
CA GLN A 683 43.48 -9.85 -27.07
C GLN A 683 43.78 -8.51 -27.73
N ILE A 684 43.12 -7.43 -27.31
CA ILE A 684 43.39 -6.08 -27.79
C ILE A 684 44.85 -5.69 -27.51
N LEU A 685 45.28 -5.87 -26.25
CA LEU A 685 46.65 -5.52 -25.83
C LEU A 685 47.73 -6.36 -26.53
N LYS A 686 47.44 -7.62 -26.86
CA LYS A 686 48.35 -8.50 -27.61
C LYS A 686 48.44 -8.13 -29.09
N LYS A 687 47.32 -7.84 -29.73
CA LYS A 687 47.27 -7.54 -31.17
C LYS A 687 47.81 -6.14 -31.51
N LYS A 688 47.67 -5.18 -30.59
CA LYS A 688 48.11 -3.78 -30.76
C LYS A 688 47.64 -3.15 -32.07
N GLU A 689 46.41 -3.47 -32.50
CA GLU A 689 45.84 -2.89 -33.72
C GLU A 689 45.65 -1.36 -33.53
N ILE A 690 46.01 -0.56 -34.53
CA ILE A 690 45.93 0.91 -34.45
C ILE A 690 44.52 1.36 -34.08
N GLY A 691 44.38 2.08 -32.97
CA GLY A 691 43.10 2.60 -32.47
C GLY A 691 42.29 1.61 -31.63
N SER A 692 42.78 0.40 -31.42
CA SER A 692 42.06 -0.63 -30.65
C SER A 692 41.87 -0.26 -29.18
N THR A 693 42.73 0.58 -28.62
CA THR A 693 42.66 1.06 -27.24
C THR A 693 41.61 2.14 -26.97
N HIS A 694 40.87 2.60 -27.98
CA HIS A 694 39.78 3.58 -27.83
C HIS A 694 38.63 3.08 -26.93
N VAL A 695 38.47 1.76 -26.85
CA VAL A 695 37.43 1.13 -26.04
C VAL A 695 37.65 1.28 -24.54
N PHE A 696 38.84 1.74 -24.11
CA PHE A 696 39.20 1.90 -22.70
C PHE A 696 39.06 3.37 -22.23
N ASN A 697 38.39 3.57 -21.11
CA ASN A 697 38.39 4.82 -20.36
C ASN A 697 39.08 4.57 -19.02
N LEU A 698 40.35 4.91 -18.98
CA LEU A 698 41.23 4.65 -17.84
C LEU A 698 40.76 5.32 -16.54
N GLU A 699 40.21 6.54 -16.59
CA GLU A 699 39.69 7.24 -15.40
C GLU A 699 38.57 6.44 -14.72
N LYS A 700 37.67 5.87 -15.52
CA LYS A 700 36.54 5.07 -15.04
C LYS A 700 36.96 3.65 -14.60
N MET A 701 38.04 3.12 -15.16
CA MET A 701 38.55 1.78 -14.85
C MET A 701 39.30 1.69 -13.51
N LYS A 702 39.68 2.83 -12.91
CA LYS A 702 40.55 2.89 -11.72
C LYS A 702 40.09 2.02 -10.54
N PHE A 703 38.78 1.89 -10.33
CA PHE A 703 38.18 1.12 -9.23
C PHE A 703 37.55 -0.20 -9.68
N THR A 704 37.99 -0.73 -10.82
CA THR A 704 37.49 -1.99 -11.39
C THR A 704 38.53 -3.10 -11.30
N PRO A 705 38.15 -4.39 -11.42
CA PRO A 705 39.10 -5.50 -11.56
C PRO A 705 40.07 -5.39 -12.75
N PHE A 706 39.81 -4.47 -13.68
CA PHE A 706 40.61 -4.24 -14.89
C PHE A 706 41.68 -3.15 -14.72
N SER A 707 41.77 -2.50 -13.56
CA SER A 707 42.82 -1.54 -13.24
C SER A 707 44.24 -2.14 -13.38
N ARG A 708 44.39 -3.46 -13.26
CA ARG A 708 45.66 -4.16 -13.48
C ARG A 708 46.25 -3.98 -14.88
N TYR A 709 45.43 -3.66 -15.89
CA TYR A 709 45.90 -3.46 -17.27
C TYR A 709 46.28 -2.00 -17.58
N TYR A 710 46.18 -1.09 -16.60
CA TYR A 710 46.30 0.35 -16.82
C TYR A 710 47.62 0.75 -17.50
N SER A 711 48.75 0.28 -16.97
CA SER A 711 50.07 0.58 -17.51
C SER A 711 50.28 -0.02 -18.90
N GLU A 712 49.78 -1.23 -19.12
CA GLU A 712 49.87 -1.92 -20.42
C GLU A 712 49.05 -1.18 -21.49
N ILE A 713 47.84 -0.72 -21.16
CA ILE A 713 47.01 0.11 -22.06
C ILE A 713 47.71 1.43 -22.41
N LEU A 714 48.33 2.09 -21.43
CA LEU A 714 49.08 3.33 -21.68
C LEU A 714 50.26 3.11 -22.63
N ASN A 715 51.01 2.03 -22.43
CA ASN A 715 52.13 1.69 -23.30
C ASN A 715 51.65 1.40 -24.72
N VAL A 716 50.58 0.60 -24.90
CA VAL A 716 50.02 0.32 -26.23
C VAL A 716 49.50 1.61 -26.90
N ARG A 717 48.87 2.53 -26.16
CA ARG A 717 48.43 3.82 -26.71
C ARG A 717 49.58 4.67 -27.22
N LYS A 718 50.69 4.66 -26.50
CA LYS A 718 51.92 5.35 -26.89
C LYS A 718 52.50 4.70 -28.14
N ASP A 719 52.65 3.37 -28.14
CA ASP A 719 53.13 2.60 -29.29
C ASP A 719 52.26 2.86 -30.55
N GLU A 720 50.93 2.76 -30.44
CA GLU A 720 49.97 3.03 -31.51
C GLU A 720 50.17 4.44 -32.11
N PHE A 721 50.37 5.44 -31.25
CA PHE A 721 50.56 6.83 -31.66
C PHE A 721 51.91 7.06 -32.35
N GLU A 722 52.99 6.56 -31.76
CA GLU A 722 54.36 6.82 -32.24
C GLU A 722 54.68 6.04 -33.51
N GLN A 723 54.07 4.87 -33.72
CA GLN A 723 54.28 4.06 -34.92
C GLN A 723 53.41 4.51 -36.11
N SER A 724 52.30 5.22 -35.85
CA SER A 724 51.41 5.69 -36.91
C SER A 724 52.08 6.73 -37.80
N SER A 725 52.12 6.45 -39.10
CA SER A 725 52.75 7.34 -40.08
C SER A 725 51.87 8.55 -40.43
N ILE A 726 52.53 9.69 -40.65
CA ILE A 726 51.95 10.89 -41.26
C ILE A 726 52.69 11.16 -42.57
N SER A 727 51.99 11.07 -43.69
CA SER A 727 52.58 11.29 -45.01
C SER A 727 52.51 12.76 -45.40
N LYS A 728 53.64 13.35 -45.78
CA LYS A 728 53.69 14.73 -46.27
C LYS A 728 53.36 14.76 -47.76
N GLN A 729 52.40 15.60 -48.15
CA GLN A 729 52.04 15.83 -49.54
C GLN A 729 52.46 17.26 -49.92
N LYS A 730 53.28 17.38 -50.98
CA LYS A 730 53.74 18.67 -51.50
C LYS A 730 53.15 18.90 -52.89
N ASP A 731 52.31 19.91 -53.01
CA ASP A 731 51.91 20.50 -54.29
C ASP A 731 52.71 21.78 -54.56
N LYS A 732 52.74 22.22 -55.83
CA LYS A 732 53.48 23.42 -56.28
C LYS A 732 53.13 24.71 -55.51
N THR A 733 51.97 24.77 -54.85
CA THR A 733 51.48 25.95 -54.12
C THR A 733 51.07 25.68 -52.66
N SER A 734 51.07 24.43 -52.17
CA SER A 734 50.68 24.13 -50.78
C SER A 734 51.29 22.83 -50.24
N THR A 735 51.49 22.76 -48.91
CA THR A 735 51.91 21.54 -48.20
C THR A 735 50.77 21.06 -47.30
N SER A 736 50.34 19.83 -47.51
CA SER A 736 49.35 19.12 -46.69
C SER A 736 49.96 17.88 -46.05
N TYR A 737 49.35 17.41 -44.97
CA TYR A 737 49.77 16.22 -44.24
C TYR A 737 48.59 15.26 -44.14
N ASP A 738 48.76 14.04 -44.60
CA ASP A 738 47.80 12.96 -44.40
C ASP A 738 47.99 12.38 -43.00
N VAL A 739 46.97 12.61 -42.17
CA VAL A 739 46.91 12.17 -40.77
C VAL A 739 45.94 11.03 -40.57
N PHE A 740 45.49 10.34 -41.63
CA PHE A 740 44.48 9.29 -41.55
C PHE A 740 44.79 8.21 -40.50
N GLN A 741 46.01 7.68 -40.47
CA GLN A 741 46.40 6.63 -39.52
C GLN A 741 46.48 7.15 -38.08
N ILE A 742 47.18 8.26 -37.86
CA ILE A 742 47.36 8.81 -36.51
C ILE A 742 46.04 9.34 -35.93
N ALA A 743 45.14 9.84 -36.78
CA ALA A 743 43.81 10.30 -36.38
C ALA A 743 42.93 9.16 -35.82
N ARG A 744 43.24 7.90 -36.14
CA ARG A 744 42.55 6.71 -35.60
C ARG A 744 43.12 6.24 -34.26
N THR A 745 44.23 6.79 -33.80
CA THR A 745 44.81 6.48 -32.48
C THR A 745 44.15 7.31 -31.38
N TYR A 746 44.19 6.82 -30.13
CA TYR A 746 43.61 7.51 -28.99
C TYR A 746 44.13 8.95 -28.82
N TYR A 747 45.46 9.11 -28.85
CA TYR A 747 46.09 10.42 -28.68
C TYR A 747 45.91 11.32 -29.90
N GLY A 748 46.04 10.79 -31.13
CA GLY A 748 45.87 11.58 -32.34
C GLY A 748 44.46 12.14 -32.48
N ALA A 749 43.43 11.33 -32.22
CA ALA A 749 42.04 11.79 -32.20
C ALA A 749 41.81 12.91 -31.17
N LYS A 750 42.36 12.75 -29.95
CA LYS A 750 42.23 13.76 -28.88
C LYS A 750 42.91 15.08 -29.23
N ILE A 751 44.10 15.03 -29.79
CA ILE A 751 44.86 16.24 -30.18
C ILE A 751 44.16 16.95 -31.35
N LEU A 752 43.69 16.22 -32.37
CA LEU A 752 42.95 16.82 -33.49
C LEU A 752 41.65 17.48 -33.03
N LYS A 753 40.98 16.92 -32.03
CA LYS A 753 39.80 17.51 -31.41
C LYS A 753 40.12 18.83 -30.70
N ILE A 754 41.22 18.89 -29.93
CA ILE A 754 41.71 20.13 -29.29
C ILE A 754 42.01 21.20 -30.35
N LEU A 755 42.49 20.79 -31.53
CA LEU A 755 42.80 21.68 -32.65
C LEU A 755 41.59 21.98 -33.56
N HIS A 756 40.37 21.61 -33.16
CA HIS A 756 39.14 21.79 -33.95
C HIS A 756 39.24 21.24 -35.39
N SER A 757 39.96 20.13 -35.55
CA SER A 757 40.22 19.46 -36.84
C SER A 757 39.76 18.00 -36.83
N GLU A 758 38.79 17.66 -35.97
CA GLU A 758 38.17 16.34 -35.89
C GLU A 758 37.54 15.95 -37.25
N GLY A 759 37.77 14.72 -37.71
CA GLY A 759 37.24 14.21 -38.99
C GLY A 759 38.02 14.63 -40.25
N LYS A 760 39.06 15.47 -40.13
CA LYS A 760 39.94 15.81 -41.26
C LYS A 760 41.05 14.76 -41.40
N PHE A 761 41.12 14.11 -42.57
CA PHE A 761 42.20 13.19 -42.89
C PHE A 761 43.43 13.89 -43.47
N THR A 762 43.27 15.13 -43.94
CA THR A 762 44.37 15.99 -44.37
C THR A 762 44.34 17.31 -43.60
N ILE A 763 45.51 17.74 -43.11
CA ILE A 763 45.68 19.00 -42.40
C ILE A 763 46.76 19.86 -43.07
N ASN A 764 46.61 21.18 -43.02
CA ASN A 764 47.61 22.10 -43.58
C ASN A 764 48.82 22.27 -42.64
N GLN A 765 49.90 22.87 -43.15
CA GLN A 765 51.13 23.12 -42.39
C GLN A 765 50.90 23.84 -41.06
N ILE A 766 49.97 24.79 -40.99
CA ILE A 766 49.70 25.58 -39.78
C ILE A 766 49.14 24.68 -38.67
N ILE A 767 48.15 23.85 -39.01
CA ILE A 767 47.53 22.90 -38.08
C ILE A 767 48.53 21.79 -37.71
N TYR A 768 49.32 21.30 -38.67
CA TYR A 768 50.37 20.31 -38.43
C TYR A 768 51.44 20.81 -37.44
N ASN A 769 51.88 22.06 -37.55
CA ASN A 769 52.86 22.62 -36.62
C ASN A 769 52.30 22.72 -35.19
N LYS A 770 51.02 23.08 -35.04
CA LYS A 770 50.33 23.08 -33.74
C LYS A 770 50.19 21.66 -33.18
N PHE A 771 49.86 20.69 -34.03
CA PHE A 771 49.79 19.27 -33.67
C PHE A 771 51.14 18.77 -33.18
N LYS A 772 52.22 19.01 -33.93
CA LYS A 772 53.59 18.66 -33.57
C LYS A 772 54.03 19.27 -32.24
N LYS A 773 53.68 20.54 -31.99
CA LYS A 773 54.00 21.22 -30.72
C LYS A 773 53.36 20.52 -29.53
N ILE A 774 52.06 20.22 -29.59
CA ILE A 774 51.34 19.50 -28.52
C ILE A 774 51.97 18.13 -28.26
N VAL A 775 52.37 17.42 -29.32
CA VAL A 775 53.00 16.09 -29.21
C VAL A 775 54.35 16.15 -28.51
N GLN A 776 55.16 17.16 -28.83
CA GLN A 776 56.44 17.41 -28.16
C GLN A 776 56.26 17.76 -26.67
N GLU A 777 55.26 18.58 -26.34
CA GLU A 777 54.92 18.92 -24.94
C GLU A 777 54.47 17.69 -24.14
N LEU A 778 53.87 16.70 -24.80
CA LEU A 778 53.47 15.42 -24.19
C LEU A 778 54.60 14.37 -24.15
N GLY A 779 55.81 14.69 -24.65
CA GLY A 779 56.95 13.78 -24.65
C GLY A 779 56.81 12.56 -25.56
N MET A 780 56.03 12.68 -26.64
CA MET A 780 55.82 11.62 -27.64
C MET A 780 56.51 11.95 -28.98
N THR A 781 56.77 10.93 -29.80
CA THR A 781 57.40 11.11 -31.13
C THR A 781 56.40 11.00 -32.28
N LEU A 782 56.62 11.76 -33.37
CA LEU A 782 55.85 11.63 -34.61
C LEU A 782 56.63 10.90 -35.69
N ASN A 783 56.04 9.87 -36.28
CA ASN A 783 56.57 9.20 -37.47
C ASN A 783 56.10 9.92 -38.74
N THR A 784 56.86 10.92 -39.20
CA THR A 784 56.54 11.65 -40.44
C THR A 784 57.31 11.06 -41.61
N ILE A 785 56.60 10.59 -42.63
CA ILE A 785 57.17 10.07 -43.88
C ILE A 785 57.07 11.17 -44.93
N ASN A 786 58.18 11.44 -45.63
CA ASN A 786 58.25 12.50 -46.64
C ASN A 786 57.71 12.07 -48.00
#